data_AF-A0A2W2FY39-F1
#
_entry.id   AF-A0A2W2FY39-F1
#
_cell.length_a   1.000
_cell.length_b   1.000
_cell.length_c   1.000
_cell.angle_alpha   90.00
_cell.angle_beta   90.00
_cell.angle_gamma   90.00
#
_symmetry.space_group_name_H-M   'P 1'
#
loop_
_entity.id
_entity.type
_entity.pdbx_description
1 polymer ?
#
loop_
_entity_poly.entity_id
_entity_poly.type
_entity_poly.pdbx_seq_one_letter_code
_entity_poly.pdbx_strand_id
1 'polypeptide(L)'
;MSHGGATVAGKPGGRVLVHAVGGGDLGLAGVPLDAMVAPDYEGDADATGKDRRPLRKIFEGLAETGTPVSAVVLLGTTTPSRPGTRPLADRAEEIRAHLVSADGLCGGRFDPQSVVVVPVVGPYFQGASRALGSWLAERRPAEVLVSCGSGAFALSVGALCATLVAQVPARILHIDAAGEPYALERPGDVDGHLRLWLIRHRFWDILVEADSKHQDLWRLLAARQAGDLRAASEALKYGTTELPAGRLDKFADPWETTKAALFERLGRGEAADHGILRAWFADQLRRWFEEEKDLDSRTREAIQRLLGVFRTRGEGEGNISGHIRITSQVVQGHARCVRMLKDQALIDLYTAAATHAAHLEPHSRASRPLPVTLLDAAEEWERGDQGVKLVGATGTTMWPVLGSGDVLGLMAVGLDREGRDSDDLLAIQAVVTCLRHRQDVLQRHGVPRLCLLASPETAERAHRLARLSPTDADVRVIEGVQGDMGAVRDTVLAALAAGDAATGRTGSGSLRDVDEIVLVLNPGPPLTNYGMIAAAAHWSLTAACPLWVTGLIRTADGAPATSDGQRVLARLGADRMLTSLAMGATHRLDLRTAQRLAERGSDLLLRVLPKLRALERNLFGKPPGPASRASLLGLARQRLTLIAHACGRQPLPAAYLAVESLRPALFPWSVFKTVCEAVPSLRELAQAANHTLHGHALDKRARRGHGRIQPCTADPEALLREAVRGLGGPTRTDHVLIEQHQSAIDALDGVYRESG
;
A
#
# COMPACT_ATOMS: atom_id res chain seq x y z
N MET A 1 11.81 52.55 20.61
CA MET A 1 12.25 51.84 19.39
C MET A 1 11.57 50.48 19.39
N SER A 2 10.45 50.38 18.68
CA SER A 2 9.61 49.19 18.57
C SER A 2 9.88 48.50 17.24
N HIS A 3 10.45 47.30 17.26
CA HIS A 3 10.51 46.45 16.07
C HIS A 3 9.19 45.69 15.94
N GLY A 4 8.37 46.17 15.00
CA GLY A 4 7.18 45.49 14.52
C GLY A 4 7.55 44.18 13.84
N GLY A 5 6.98 43.09 14.33
CA GLY A 5 6.95 41.83 13.62
C GLY A 5 6.07 41.96 12.40
N ALA A 6 6.65 41.74 11.22
CA ALA A 6 5.91 41.57 9.99
C ALA A 6 4.97 40.36 10.13
N THR A 7 3.68 40.63 10.15
CA THR A 7 2.62 39.63 9.97
C THR A 7 2.80 38.96 8.62
N VAL A 8 3.03 37.65 8.63
CA VAL A 8 3.00 36.78 7.45
C VAL A 8 1.66 36.93 6.73
N ALA A 9 1.73 37.18 5.42
CA ALA A 9 0.62 37.41 4.51
C ALA A 9 -0.50 36.35 4.62
N GLY A 10 -1.74 36.80 4.40
CA GLY A 10 -2.98 36.08 4.68
C GLY A 10 -3.03 34.63 4.20
N LYS A 11 -3.39 33.72 5.11
CA LYS A 11 -3.78 32.35 4.76
C LYS A 11 -5.13 32.40 4.05
N PRO A 12 -5.28 31.83 2.83
CA PRO A 12 -6.58 31.69 2.19
C PRO A 12 -7.35 30.57 2.91
N GLY A 13 -8.06 30.91 3.97
CA GLY A 13 -8.93 29.98 4.71
C GLY A 13 -10.24 29.63 4.00
N GLY A 14 -10.40 30.01 2.72
CA GLY A 14 -11.63 29.87 1.93
C GLY A 14 -11.53 28.87 0.78
N ARG A 15 -12.50 28.94 -0.14
CA ARG A 15 -12.53 28.14 -1.36
C ARG A 15 -11.52 28.67 -2.37
N VAL A 16 -10.78 27.76 -3.01
CA VAL A 16 -9.79 28.10 -4.05
C VAL A 16 -10.24 27.52 -5.38
N LEU A 17 -10.32 28.35 -6.42
CA LEU A 17 -10.50 27.88 -7.79
C LEU A 17 -9.16 27.48 -8.37
N VAL A 18 -8.99 26.22 -8.74
CA VAL A 18 -7.85 25.75 -9.52
C VAL A 18 -8.29 25.61 -10.97
N HIS A 19 -7.61 26.33 -11.85
CA HIS A 19 -7.91 26.38 -13.27
C HIS A 19 -6.71 25.99 -14.11
N ALA A 20 -6.88 24.95 -14.93
CA ALA A 20 -5.87 24.51 -15.86
C ALA A 20 -5.97 25.32 -17.15
N VAL A 21 -5.01 26.20 -17.41
CA VAL A 21 -5.00 27.04 -18.60
C VAL A 21 -4.74 26.16 -19.83
N GLY A 22 -5.67 26.19 -20.78
CA GLY A 22 -5.61 25.41 -22.01
C GLY A 22 -5.88 26.25 -23.25
N GLY A 23 -5.88 25.61 -24.42
CA GLY A 23 -6.10 26.29 -25.70
C GLY A 23 -7.48 26.95 -25.82
N GLY A 24 -8.48 26.47 -25.09
CA GLY A 24 -9.82 27.08 -25.04
C GLY A 24 -9.82 28.48 -24.40
N ASP A 25 -8.98 28.70 -23.38
CA ASP A 25 -8.86 30.01 -22.72
C ASP A 25 -8.22 31.06 -23.61
N LEU A 26 -7.48 30.63 -24.63
CA LEU A 26 -6.81 31.52 -25.58
C LEU A 26 -7.67 31.83 -26.80
N GLY A 27 -8.84 31.18 -26.95
CA GLY A 27 -9.64 31.23 -28.19
C GLY A 27 -8.98 30.48 -29.36
N LEU A 28 -8.08 29.54 -29.09
CA LEU A 28 -7.28 28.83 -30.11
C LEU A 28 -7.65 27.35 -30.25
N ALA A 29 -8.85 26.96 -29.81
CA ALA A 29 -9.27 25.56 -29.82
C ALA A 29 -9.44 25.02 -31.25
N GLY A 30 -8.42 24.29 -31.72
CA GLY A 30 -8.42 23.67 -33.06
C GLY A 30 -7.82 24.54 -34.18
N VAL A 31 -7.28 25.71 -33.85
CA VAL A 31 -6.51 26.55 -34.77
C VAL A 31 -5.01 26.21 -34.60
N PRO A 32 -4.23 26.05 -35.68
CA PRO A 32 -2.77 25.98 -35.56
C PRO A 32 -2.26 27.25 -34.85
N LEU A 33 -1.55 27.08 -33.73
CA LEU A 33 -0.94 28.15 -32.89
C LEU A 33 0.05 29.08 -33.63
N ASP A 34 0.20 28.85 -34.92
CA ASP A 34 1.10 29.45 -35.89
C ASP A 34 0.58 30.82 -36.37
N ALA A 35 -0.74 31.08 -36.25
CA ALA A 35 -1.30 32.38 -36.55
C ALA A 35 -0.94 33.35 -35.42
N MET A 36 -0.34 34.50 -35.73
CA MET A 36 -0.10 35.62 -34.80
C MET A 36 -1.41 36.27 -34.34
N VAL A 37 -2.38 35.47 -33.90
CA VAL A 37 -3.66 35.89 -33.38
C VAL A 37 -3.46 36.18 -31.91
N ALA A 38 -3.75 37.41 -31.50
CA ALA A 38 -3.76 37.77 -30.10
C ALA A 38 -4.77 36.85 -29.36
N PRO A 39 -4.42 36.31 -28.18
CA PRO A 39 -5.37 35.53 -27.41
C PRO A 39 -6.62 36.35 -27.13
N ASP A 40 -7.77 35.72 -27.30
CA ASP A 40 -9.05 36.31 -26.94
C ASP A 40 -9.52 35.67 -25.64
N TYR A 41 -9.19 36.31 -24.51
CA TYR A 41 -9.49 35.77 -23.18
C TYR A 41 -10.97 35.93 -22.81
N GLU A 42 -11.66 36.93 -23.38
CA GLU A 42 -13.02 37.28 -23.01
C GLU A 42 -14.06 36.63 -23.91
N GLY A 43 -13.80 36.56 -25.22
CA GLY A 43 -14.67 36.03 -26.26
C GLY A 43 -16.11 36.52 -26.24
N ASP A 44 -16.90 35.94 -27.15
CA ASP A 44 -18.35 36.12 -27.17
C ASP A 44 -18.98 35.30 -26.02
N ALA A 45 -19.86 35.93 -25.25
CA ALA A 45 -20.54 35.32 -24.11
C ALA A 45 -21.46 34.18 -24.56
N ASP A 46 -22.01 34.25 -25.77
CA ASP A 46 -22.92 33.24 -26.33
C ASP A 46 -22.19 32.13 -27.12
N ALA A 47 -20.85 32.13 -27.13
CA ALA A 47 -20.07 31.19 -27.91
C ALA A 47 -20.27 29.74 -27.45
N THR A 48 -20.58 28.85 -28.40
CA THR A 48 -20.73 27.40 -28.21
C THR A 48 -19.58 26.63 -28.87
N GLY A 49 -19.56 25.30 -28.76
CA GLY A 49 -18.60 24.49 -29.53
C GLY A 49 -17.13 24.67 -29.13
N LYS A 50 -16.25 25.02 -30.06
CA LYS A 50 -14.82 25.23 -29.78
C LYS A 50 -14.49 26.67 -29.43
N ASP A 51 -15.42 27.60 -29.67
CA ASP A 51 -15.23 29.03 -29.47
C ASP A 51 -15.63 29.49 -28.05
N ARG A 52 -15.98 28.54 -27.16
CA ARG A 52 -16.33 28.79 -25.76
C ARG A 52 -15.15 29.43 -25.00
N ARG A 53 -15.44 30.24 -23.98
CA ARG A 53 -14.42 30.79 -23.06
C ARG A 53 -14.55 30.13 -21.68
N PRO A 54 -13.66 29.17 -21.34
CA PRO A 54 -13.80 28.36 -20.14
C PRO A 54 -13.86 29.19 -18.85
N LEU A 55 -12.95 30.15 -18.66
CA LEU A 55 -12.94 31.01 -17.47
C LEU A 55 -14.23 31.83 -17.29
N ARG A 56 -14.78 32.36 -18.39
CA ARG A 56 -16.04 33.11 -18.36
C ARG A 56 -17.17 32.23 -17.83
N LYS A 57 -17.39 31.06 -18.43
CA LYS A 57 -18.43 30.12 -17.99
C LYS A 57 -18.27 29.71 -16.53
N ILE A 58 -17.02 29.50 -16.10
CA ILE A 58 -16.73 29.14 -14.71
C ILE A 58 -17.12 30.28 -13.76
N PHE A 59 -16.75 31.53 -14.04
CA PHE A 59 -17.12 32.65 -13.19
C PHE A 59 -18.62 32.96 -13.22
N GLU A 60 -19.26 32.86 -14.38
CA GLU A 60 -20.72 33.02 -14.52
C GLU A 60 -21.46 31.97 -13.68
N GLY A 61 -21.12 30.67 -13.82
CA GLY A 61 -21.76 29.63 -13.00
C GLY A 61 -21.48 29.75 -11.49
N LEU A 62 -20.30 30.23 -11.11
CA LEU A 62 -20.01 30.54 -9.70
C LEU A 62 -20.82 31.73 -9.19
N ALA A 63 -21.03 32.75 -10.01
CA ALA A 63 -21.85 33.92 -9.68
C ALA A 63 -23.33 33.54 -9.56
N GLU A 64 -23.86 32.76 -10.51
CA GLU A 64 -25.24 32.24 -10.50
C GLU A 64 -25.55 31.45 -9.24
N THR A 65 -24.62 30.61 -8.78
CA THR A 65 -24.77 29.80 -7.57
C THR A 65 -24.46 30.55 -6.28
N GLY A 66 -23.95 31.78 -6.37
CA GLY A 66 -23.44 32.52 -5.22
C GLY A 66 -22.29 31.80 -4.50
N THR A 67 -21.47 31.03 -5.22
CA THR A 67 -20.34 30.28 -4.65
C THR A 67 -19.10 31.19 -4.54
N PRO A 68 -18.71 31.68 -3.35
CA PRO A 68 -17.57 32.58 -3.22
C PRO A 68 -16.25 31.85 -3.47
N VAL A 69 -15.35 32.49 -4.22
CA VAL A 69 -13.96 32.06 -4.43
C VAL A 69 -13.04 33.07 -3.76
N SER A 70 -12.18 32.59 -2.86
CA SER A 70 -11.25 33.45 -2.12
C SER A 70 -9.89 33.62 -2.81
N ALA A 71 -9.53 32.68 -3.68
CA ALA A 71 -8.30 32.72 -4.46
C ALA A 71 -8.41 31.89 -5.74
N VAL A 72 -7.61 32.23 -6.75
CA VAL A 72 -7.49 31.54 -8.03
C VAL A 72 -6.07 31.04 -8.20
N VAL A 73 -5.93 29.77 -8.55
CA VAL A 73 -4.66 29.12 -8.90
C VAL A 73 -4.71 28.73 -10.37
N LEU A 74 -3.82 29.30 -11.17
CA LEU A 74 -3.72 29.03 -12.60
C LEU A 74 -2.58 28.04 -12.84
N LEU A 75 -2.89 26.88 -13.45
CA LEU A 75 -1.89 25.89 -13.85
C LEU A 75 -1.53 26.08 -15.31
N GLY A 76 -0.23 26.19 -15.61
CA GLY A 76 0.26 26.30 -16.98
C GLY A 76 1.58 25.53 -17.17
N THR A 77 1.76 24.90 -18.34
CA THR A 77 3.00 24.20 -18.66
C THR A 77 4.14 25.16 -18.95
N THR A 78 5.34 24.86 -18.46
CA THR A 78 6.58 25.59 -18.80
C THR A 78 7.19 25.12 -20.12
N THR A 79 6.80 23.93 -20.57
CA THR A 79 7.18 23.42 -21.88
C THR A 79 6.18 23.94 -22.92
N PRO A 80 6.65 24.55 -24.01
CA PRO A 80 5.77 24.97 -25.08
C PRO A 80 5.16 23.74 -25.78
N SER A 81 3.90 23.86 -26.19
CA SER A 81 3.18 22.76 -26.86
C SER A 81 3.77 22.42 -28.24
N ARG A 82 4.50 23.35 -28.87
CA ARG A 82 5.25 23.18 -30.11
C ARG A 82 6.53 24.05 -30.09
N PRO A 83 7.59 23.67 -30.82
CA PRO A 83 8.76 24.54 -31.01
C PRO A 83 8.34 25.94 -31.50
N GLY A 84 8.85 27.00 -30.86
CA GLY A 84 8.57 28.40 -31.24
C GLY A 84 7.30 29.02 -30.64
N THR A 85 6.47 28.26 -29.92
CA THR A 85 5.29 28.81 -29.21
C THR A 85 5.65 29.23 -27.78
N ARG A 86 4.86 30.15 -27.19
CA ARG A 86 5.01 30.52 -25.77
C ARG A 86 4.42 29.44 -24.86
N PRO A 87 5.05 29.13 -23.73
CA PRO A 87 4.49 28.23 -22.72
C PRO A 87 3.13 28.69 -22.17
N LEU A 88 2.30 27.74 -21.73
CA LEU A 88 1.02 28.05 -21.10
C LEU A 88 1.18 28.73 -19.72
N ALA A 89 2.33 28.53 -19.05
CA ALA A 89 2.67 29.26 -17.83
C ALA A 89 2.76 30.79 -18.07
N ASP A 90 3.32 31.21 -19.20
CA ASP A 90 3.40 32.63 -19.55
C ASP A 90 2.01 33.21 -19.81
N ARG A 91 1.11 32.42 -20.42
CA ARG A 91 -0.29 32.82 -20.65
C ARG A 91 -1.08 32.88 -19.35
N ALA A 92 -0.79 31.99 -18.40
CA ALA A 92 -1.36 32.06 -17.07
C ALA A 92 -0.95 33.36 -16.33
N GLU A 93 0.27 33.86 -16.52
CA GLU A 93 0.68 35.16 -15.97
C GLU A 93 -0.04 36.34 -16.62
N GLU A 94 -0.32 36.27 -17.93
CA GLU A 94 -1.16 37.28 -18.60
C GLU A 94 -2.58 37.28 -18.04
N ILE A 95 -3.21 36.10 -17.93
CA ILE A 95 -4.54 35.94 -17.31
C ILE A 95 -4.54 36.47 -15.87
N ARG A 96 -3.49 36.18 -15.10
CA ARG A 96 -3.31 36.71 -13.75
C ARG A 96 -3.27 38.23 -13.75
N ALA A 97 -2.51 38.86 -14.66
CA ALA A 97 -2.41 40.31 -14.76
C ALA A 97 -3.78 40.96 -15.02
N HIS A 98 -4.62 40.33 -15.84
CA HIS A 98 -6.00 40.78 -16.07
C HIS A 98 -6.89 40.61 -14.83
N LEU A 99 -6.87 39.45 -14.17
CA LEU A 99 -7.69 39.16 -12.98
C LEU A 99 -7.41 40.09 -11.78
N VAL A 100 -6.19 40.62 -11.69
CA VAL A 100 -5.77 41.53 -10.60
C VAL A 100 -5.85 43.02 -11.00
N SER A 101 -6.23 43.30 -12.24
CA SER A 101 -6.40 44.66 -12.75
C SER A 101 -7.66 45.33 -12.19
N ALA A 102 -7.81 46.63 -12.43
CA ALA A 102 -9.03 47.35 -12.04
C ALA A 102 -10.27 46.83 -12.77
N ASP A 103 -10.09 46.44 -14.03
CA ASP A 103 -11.16 45.98 -14.94
C ASP A 103 -11.52 44.50 -14.71
N GLY A 104 -10.58 43.71 -14.16
CA GLY A 104 -10.75 42.28 -13.95
C GLY A 104 -10.67 41.47 -15.24
N LEU A 105 -11.18 40.24 -15.21
CA LEU A 105 -11.34 39.37 -16.38
C LEU A 105 -12.62 38.54 -16.26
N CYS A 106 -13.47 38.58 -17.29
CA CYS A 106 -14.72 37.82 -17.35
C CYS A 106 -15.61 37.99 -16.11
N GLY A 107 -15.73 39.22 -15.60
CA GLY A 107 -16.50 39.54 -14.38
C GLY A 107 -15.82 39.16 -13.07
N GLY A 108 -14.67 38.48 -13.10
CA GLY A 108 -13.85 38.15 -11.93
C GLY A 108 -12.79 39.21 -11.65
N ARG A 109 -12.67 39.63 -10.39
CA ARG A 109 -11.60 40.51 -9.91
C ARG A 109 -11.11 40.06 -8.54
N PHE A 110 -9.79 40.00 -8.37
CA PHE A 110 -9.17 39.45 -7.17
C PHE A 110 -7.99 40.30 -6.70
N ASP A 111 -7.67 40.21 -5.42
CA ASP A 111 -6.46 40.82 -4.87
C ASP A 111 -5.20 40.19 -5.48
N PRO A 112 -4.10 40.94 -5.67
CA PRO A 112 -2.86 40.43 -6.25
C PRO A 112 -2.27 39.20 -5.53
N GLN A 113 -2.52 39.06 -4.23
CA GLN A 113 -2.07 37.93 -3.42
C GLN A 113 -3.00 36.71 -3.51
N SER A 114 -4.19 36.88 -4.08
CA SER A 114 -5.23 35.86 -4.22
C SER A 114 -5.22 35.20 -5.60
N VAL A 115 -4.38 35.64 -6.54
CA VAL A 115 -4.19 34.97 -7.84
C VAL A 115 -2.75 34.50 -7.98
N VAL A 116 -2.56 33.19 -8.12
CA VAL A 116 -1.24 32.55 -8.16
C VAL A 116 -1.12 31.71 -9.41
N VAL A 117 0.02 31.82 -10.11
CA VAL A 117 0.38 30.90 -11.19
C VAL A 117 1.27 29.80 -10.61
N VAL A 118 0.91 28.55 -10.87
CA VAL A 118 1.70 27.38 -10.50
C VAL A 118 2.26 26.76 -11.78
N PRO A 119 3.56 26.93 -12.06
CA PRO A 119 4.18 26.39 -13.27
C PRO A 119 4.31 24.86 -13.19
N VAL A 120 4.00 24.18 -14.29
CA VAL A 120 4.04 22.72 -14.40
C VAL A 120 5.05 22.27 -15.45
N VAL A 121 5.89 21.30 -15.10
CA VAL A 121 6.86 20.71 -16.04
C VAL A 121 6.14 19.72 -16.95
N GLY A 122 5.96 20.09 -18.22
CA GLY A 122 5.34 19.28 -19.26
C GLY A 122 3.82 19.05 -19.11
N PRO A 123 3.15 18.53 -20.17
CA PRO A 123 1.71 18.32 -20.21
C PRO A 123 1.26 17.02 -19.52
N TYR A 124 1.85 16.69 -18.36
CA TYR A 124 1.62 15.43 -17.65
C TYR A 124 0.94 15.68 -16.31
N PHE A 125 0.01 14.80 -15.93
CA PHE A 125 -0.75 14.94 -14.69
C PHE A 125 0.15 14.83 -13.45
N GLN A 126 1.23 14.03 -13.50
CA GLN A 126 2.19 13.88 -12.39
C GLN A 126 2.88 15.22 -12.07
N GLY A 127 3.23 15.99 -13.11
CA GLY A 127 3.83 17.32 -12.96
C GLY A 127 2.87 18.27 -12.24
N ALA A 128 1.62 18.33 -12.69
CA ALA A 128 0.58 19.16 -12.08
C ALA A 128 0.26 18.72 -10.65
N SER A 129 0.15 17.41 -10.42
CA SER A 129 -0.12 16.84 -9.09
C SER A 129 0.98 17.22 -8.10
N ARG A 130 2.25 17.12 -8.49
CA ARG A 130 3.38 17.49 -7.65
C ARG A 130 3.41 19.00 -7.36
N ALA A 131 3.27 19.83 -8.39
CA ALA A 131 3.36 21.28 -8.24
C ALA A 131 2.23 21.83 -7.36
N LEU A 132 0.98 21.42 -7.61
CA LEU A 132 -0.16 21.84 -6.81
C LEU A 132 -0.15 21.20 -5.41
N GLY A 133 0.29 19.95 -5.28
CA GLY A 133 0.39 19.26 -3.98
C GLY A 133 1.25 20.01 -2.98
N SER A 134 2.42 20.52 -3.42
CA SER A 134 3.28 21.37 -2.58
C SER A 134 2.55 22.65 -2.13
N TRP A 135 1.85 23.31 -3.05
CA TRP A 135 1.08 24.53 -2.75
C TRP A 135 -0.07 24.28 -1.76
N LEU A 136 -0.81 23.18 -1.94
CA LEU A 136 -1.90 22.79 -1.04
C LEU A 136 -1.40 22.46 0.36
N ALA A 137 -0.25 21.79 0.47
CA ALA A 137 0.35 21.45 1.76
C ALA A 137 0.72 22.69 2.60
N GLU A 138 1.14 23.77 1.93
CA GLU A 138 1.50 25.05 2.57
C GLU A 138 0.28 25.88 2.97
N ARG A 139 -0.74 25.95 2.10
CA ARG A 139 -1.87 26.88 2.25
C ARG A 139 -3.09 26.28 2.96
N ARG A 140 -3.31 24.96 2.84
CA ARG A 140 -4.44 24.21 3.42
C ARG A 140 -5.80 24.91 3.25
N PRO A 141 -6.26 25.13 2.00
CA PRO A 141 -7.56 25.75 1.76
C PRO A 141 -8.70 24.87 2.29
N ALA A 142 -9.85 25.49 2.59
CA ALA A 142 -11.01 24.77 3.10
C ALA A 142 -11.64 23.82 2.05
N GLU A 143 -11.59 24.21 0.78
CA GLU A 143 -12.09 23.44 -0.37
C GLU A 143 -11.41 23.94 -1.64
N VAL A 144 -11.26 23.05 -2.61
CA VAL A 144 -10.73 23.33 -3.94
C VAL A 144 -11.80 23.05 -4.99
N LEU A 145 -12.01 24.01 -5.86
CA LEU A 145 -12.86 23.87 -7.03
C LEU A 145 -11.93 23.65 -8.23
N VAL A 146 -11.94 22.47 -8.83
CA VAL A 146 -11.11 22.13 -9.99
C VAL A 146 -11.94 22.32 -11.24
N SER A 147 -11.59 23.29 -12.07
CA SER A 147 -12.28 23.46 -13.37
C SER A 147 -11.75 22.50 -14.43
N CYS A 148 -12.64 22.06 -15.30
CA CYS A 148 -12.31 21.18 -16.42
C CYS A 148 -13.03 21.58 -17.72
N GLY A 149 -12.42 21.23 -18.86
CA GLY A 149 -12.95 21.53 -20.20
C GLY A 149 -12.18 22.60 -20.99
N SER A 150 -11.10 23.16 -20.44
CA SER A 150 -10.24 24.16 -21.12
C SER A 150 -9.33 23.59 -22.23
N GLY A 151 -9.28 22.27 -22.38
CA GLY A 151 -8.31 21.56 -23.23
C GLY A 151 -7.02 21.15 -22.52
N ALA A 152 -6.86 21.47 -21.23
CA ALA A 152 -5.73 21.05 -20.40
C ALA A 152 -6.12 19.88 -19.46
N PHE A 153 -6.60 18.78 -20.04
CA PHE A 153 -7.11 17.61 -19.28
C PHE A 153 -6.09 17.03 -18.30
N ALA A 154 -4.85 16.79 -18.73
CA ALA A 154 -3.82 16.21 -17.86
C ALA A 154 -3.52 17.09 -16.64
N LEU A 155 -3.52 18.42 -16.80
CA LEU A 155 -3.28 19.35 -15.69
C LEU A 155 -4.45 19.39 -14.70
N SER A 156 -5.69 19.40 -15.20
CA SER A 156 -6.90 19.39 -14.35
C SER A 156 -7.06 18.07 -13.60
N VAL A 157 -6.77 16.92 -14.23
CA VAL A 157 -6.69 15.65 -13.49
C VAL A 157 -5.53 15.63 -12.50
N GLY A 158 -4.37 16.19 -12.85
CA GLY A 158 -3.26 16.34 -11.92
C GLY A 158 -3.64 17.17 -10.69
N ALA A 159 -4.42 18.24 -10.88
CA ALA A 159 -4.98 19.04 -9.80
C ALA A 159 -5.91 18.22 -8.91
N LEU A 160 -6.81 17.44 -9.52
CA LEU A 160 -7.70 16.53 -8.81
C LEU A 160 -6.91 15.51 -7.97
N CYS A 161 -5.91 14.87 -8.56
CA CYS A 161 -5.01 13.96 -7.86
C CYS A 161 -4.30 14.66 -6.69
N ALA A 162 -3.83 15.90 -6.85
CA ALA A 162 -3.22 16.66 -5.75
C ALA A 162 -4.20 16.90 -4.60
N THR A 163 -5.46 17.25 -4.89
CA THR A 163 -6.49 17.47 -3.85
C THR A 163 -6.79 16.19 -3.08
N LEU A 164 -6.94 15.05 -3.78
CA LEU A 164 -7.15 13.74 -3.18
C LEU A 164 -5.95 13.34 -2.29
N VAL A 165 -4.73 13.55 -2.79
CA VAL A 165 -3.49 13.29 -2.05
C VAL A 165 -3.39 14.18 -0.81
N ALA A 166 -3.73 15.47 -0.93
CA ALA A 166 -3.70 16.45 0.16
C ALA A 166 -4.90 16.38 1.12
N GLN A 167 -5.88 15.49 0.86
CA GLN A 167 -7.12 15.34 1.63
C GLN A 167 -7.95 16.65 1.73
N VAL A 168 -7.83 17.51 0.74
CA VAL A 168 -8.60 18.74 0.64
C VAL A 168 -9.92 18.44 -0.08
N PRO A 169 -11.09 18.89 0.42
CA PRO A 169 -12.35 18.77 -0.31
C PRO A 169 -12.21 19.28 -1.74
N ALA A 170 -12.69 18.49 -2.69
CA ALA A 170 -12.63 18.85 -4.10
C ALA A 170 -14.00 18.80 -4.74
N ARG A 171 -14.35 19.84 -5.48
CA ARG A 171 -15.48 19.83 -6.42
C ARG A 171 -14.97 20.05 -7.82
N ILE A 172 -15.56 19.37 -8.79
CA ILE A 172 -15.25 19.50 -10.20
C ILE A 172 -16.25 20.48 -10.80
N LEU A 173 -15.75 21.54 -11.44
CA LEU A 173 -16.54 22.50 -12.19
C LEU A 173 -16.35 22.22 -13.68
N HIS A 174 -17.33 21.58 -14.30
CA HIS A 174 -17.32 21.42 -15.75
C HIS A 174 -17.75 22.74 -16.40
N ILE A 175 -17.04 23.19 -17.43
CA ILE A 175 -17.34 24.49 -18.08
C ILE A 175 -18.77 24.60 -18.59
N ASP A 176 -19.41 23.50 -18.98
CA ASP A 176 -20.79 23.51 -19.48
C ASP A 176 -21.86 23.33 -18.40
N ALA A 177 -21.44 23.11 -17.14
CA ALA A 177 -22.33 22.95 -15.99
C ALA A 177 -21.65 23.55 -14.74
N ALA A 178 -21.05 24.74 -14.88
CA ALA A 178 -20.26 25.34 -13.82
C ALA A 178 -21.10 25.72 -12.58
N GLY A 179 -22.41 25.94 -12.79
CA GLY A 179 -23.40 26.13 -11.73
C GLY A 179 -23.81 24.83 -11.00
N GLU A 180 -23.31 23.68 -11.42
CA GLU A 180 -23.59 22.38 -10.78
C GLU A 180 -22.27 21.69 -10.37
N PRO A 181 -21.57 22.20 -9.34
CA PRO A 181 -20.28 21.64 -8.91
C PRO A 181 -20.45 20.19 -8.45
N TYR A 182 -19.71 19.29 -9.07
CA TYR A 182 -19.75 17.88 -8.69
C TYR A 182 -18.75 17.60 -7.57
N ALA A 183 -19.25 17.25 -6.39
CA ALA A 183 -18.39 16.86 -5.29
C ALA A 183 -17.77 15.47 -5.55
N LEU A 184 -16.44 15.37 -5.52
CA LEU A 184 -15.83 14.09 -5.22
C LEU A 184 -16.14 13.80 -3.75
N GLU A 185 -17.16 12.98 -3.51
CA GLU A 185 -17.59 12.64 -2.16
C GLU A 185 -16.38 12.29 -1.28
N ARG A 186 -16.26 12.99 -0.14
CA ARG A 186 -15.49 12.45 0.98
C ARG A 186 -16.15 11.12 1.36
N PRO A 187 -15.39 10.06 1.70
CA PRO A 187 -15.98 8.78 2.08
C PRO A 187 -17.06 9.02 3.15
N GLY A 188 -18.31 8.68 2.85
CA GLY A 188 -19.42 8.92 3.77
C GLY A 188 -19.28 8.13 5.08
N ASP A 189 -18.53 7.03 5.05
CA ASP A 189 -18.23 6.15 6.19
C ASP A 189 -16.72 5.85 6.26
N VAL A 190 -15.94 6.84 6.69
CA VAL A 190 -14.46 6.72 6.83
C VAL A 190 -14.09 5.56 7.75
N ASP A 191 -14.80 5.40 8.87
CA ASP A 191 -14.53 4.34 9.85
C ASP A 191 -14.87 2.95 9.29
N GLY A 192 -15.97 2.82 8.55
CA GLY A 192 -16.33 1.59 7.86
C GLY A 192 -15.30 1.18 6.80
N HIS A 193 -14.82 2.12 5.98
CA HIS A 193 -13.77 1.84 5.00
C HIS A 193 -12.45 1.47 5.66
N LEU A 194 -12.09 2.13 6.76
CA LEU A 194 -10.91 1.78 7.53
C LEU A 194 -11.03 0.38 8.15
N ARG A 195 -12.19 0.04 8.72
CA ARG A 195 -12.45 -1.30 9.24
C ARG A 195 -12.31 -2.36 8.14
N LEU A 196 -12.91 -2.15 6.97
CA LEU A 196 -12.79 -3.06 5.83
C LEU A 196 -11.32 -3.26 5.43
N TRP A 197 -10.54 -2.17 5.42
CA TRP A 197 -9.11 -2.24 5.13
C TRP A 197 -8.32 -3.00 6.19
N LEU A 198 -8.56 -2.74 7.47
CA LEU A 198 -7.92 -3.45 8.57
C LEU A 198 -8.22 -4.96 8.52
N ILE A 199 -9.45 -5.34 8.14
CA ILE A 199 -9.85 -6.73 7.96
C ILE A 199 -9.13 -7.35 6.75
N ARG A 200 -9.14 -6.67 5.60
CA ARG A 200 -8.47 -7.14 4.38
C ARG A 200 -6.99 -7.38 4.64
N HIS A 201 -6.32 -6.47 5.33
CA HIS A 201 -4.89 -6.56 5.65
C HIS A 201 -4.56 -7.25 6.98
N ARG A 202 -5.55 -7.77 7.69
CA ARG A 202 -5.36 -8.65 8.86
C ARG A 202 -4.64 -7.98 10.02
N PHE A 203 -4.91 -6.70 10.23
CA PHE A 203 -4.50 -5.97 11.43
C PHE A 203 -5.48 -6.27 12.57
N TRP A 204 -5.51 -7.54 12.99
CA TRP A 204 -6.45 -8.03 14.00
C TRP A 204 -6.25 -7.36 15.36
N ASP A 205 -4.99 -7.15 15.76
CA ASP A 205 -4.63 -6.46 16.98
C ASP A 205 -5.18 -5.04 17.04
N ILE A 206 -5.20 -4.37 15.89
CA ILE A 206 -5.79 -3.04 15.75
C ILE A 206 -7.33 -3.09 15.79
N LEU A 207 -7.94 -4.10 15.18
CA LEU A 207 -9.40 -4.25 15.18
C LEU A 207 -9.98 -4.47 16.59
N VAL A 208 -9.19 -5.00 17.53
CA VAL A 208 -9.57 -5.09 18.95
C VAL A 208 -9.94 -3.71 19.54
N GLU A 209 -9.29 -2.65 19.06
CA GLU A 209 -9.54 -1.27 19.50
C GLU A 209 -10.60 -0.58 18.62
N ALA A 210 -10.55 -0.81 17.31
CA ALA A 210 -11.42 -0.13 16.33
C ALA A 210 -12.85 -0.71 16.23
N ASP A 211 -13.07 -1.96 16.63
CA ASP A 211 -14.37 -2.64 16.58
C ASP A 211 -14.65 -3.40 17.88
N SER A 212 -15.13 -2.66 18.88
CA SER A 212 -15.47 -3.20 20.20
C SER A 212 -16.56 -4.27 20.18
N LYS A 213 -17.42 -4.29 19.15
CA LYS A 213 -18.52 -5.26 19.02
C LYS A 213 -18.02 -6.69 18.83
N HIS A 214 -16.92 -6.88 18.10
CA HIS A 214 -16.35 -8.21 17.83
C HIS A 214 -14.96 -8.38 18.46
N GLN A 215 -14.71 -7.66 19.55
CA GLN A 215 -13.39 -7.58 20.18
C GLN A 215 -12.76 -8.95 20.49
N ASP A 216 -13.54 -9.90 20.99
CA ASP A 216 -13.04 -11.23 21.35
C ASP A 216 -12.65 -12.07 20.13
N LEU A 217 -13.36 -11.92 19.01
CA LEU A 217 -12.96 -12.52 17.73
C LEU A 217 -11.64 -11.92 17.27
N TRP A 218 -11.48 -10.60 17.33
CA TRP A 218 -10.26 -9.90 16.93
C TRP A 218 -9.08 -10.29 17.82
N ARG A 219 -9.27 -10.44 19.12
CA ARG A 219 -8.25 -10.98 20.05
C ARG A 219 -7.84 -12.40 19.69
N LEU A 220 -8.81 -13.27 19.38
CA LEU A 220 -8.54 -14.65 18.98
C LEU A 220 -7.74 -14.71 17.67
N LEU A 221 -8.12 -13.91 16.66
CA LEU A 221 -7.41 -13.86 15.38
C LEU A 221 -6.01 -13.22 15.53
N ALA A 222 -5.86 -12.18 16.36
CA ALA A 222 -4.56 -11.59 16.68
C ALA A 222 -3.63 -12.60 17.36
N ALA A 223 -4.15 -13.35 18.34
CA ALA A 223 -3.41 -14.43 18.99
C ALA A 223 -2.98 -15.50 17.98
N ARG A 224 -3.91 -15.96 17.12
CA ARG A 224 -3.62 -16.94 16.06
C ARG A 224 -2.55 -16.45 15.08
N GLN A 225 -2.63 -15.21 14.62
CA GLN A 225 -1.64 -14.62 13.72
C GLN A 225 -0.25 -14.53 14.36
N ALA A 226 -0.19 -14.33 15.68
CA ALA A 226 1.05 -14.40 16.47
C ALA A 226 1.51 -15.84 16.77
N GLY A 227 0.74 -16.87 16.37
CA GLY A 227 1.00 -18.26 16.69
C GLY A 227 0.53 -18.71 18.09
N ASP A 228 -0.16 -17.84 18.84
CA ASP A 228 -0.49 -18.02 20.25
C ASP A 228 -1.77 -18.83 20.45
N LEU A 229 -1.60 -19.99 21.09
CA LEU A 229 -2.66 -20.94 21.38
C LEU A 229 -3.38 -20.63 22.70
N ARG A 230 -2.83 -19.74 23.55
CA ARG A 230 -3.36 -19.49 24.90
C ARG A 230 -4.78 -18.94 24.87
N ALA A 231 -5.03 -17.95 24.02
CA ALA A 231 -6.37 -17.36 23.87
C ALA A 231 -7.41 -18.43 23.49
N ALA A 232 -7.09 -19.30 22.52
CA ALA A 232 -7.97 -20.41 22.13
C ALA A 232 -8.13 -21.46 23.24
N SER A 233 -7.04 -21.80 23.94
CA SER A 233 -7.05 -22.79 25.03
C SER A 233 -7.85 -22.31 26.24
N GLU A 234 -7.76 -21.02 26.58
CA GLU A 234 -8.54 -20.39 27.64
C GLU A 234 -10.01 -20.33 27.26
N ALA A 235 -10.32 -19.92 26.02
CA ALA A 235 -11.68 -19.92 25.48
C ALA A 235 -12.34 -21.31 25.55
N LEU A 236 -11.61 -22.37 25.17
CA LEU A 236 -12.07 -23.76 25.28
C LEU A 236 -12.29 -24.19 26.72
N LYS A 237 -11.39 -23.81 27.63
CA LYS A 237 -11.42 -24.26 29.02
C LYS A 237 -12.51 -23.58 29.85
N TYR A 238 -12.76 -22.30 29.60
CA TYR A 238 -13.62 -21.46 30.44
C TYR A 238 -14.92 -21.01 29.74
N GLY A 239 -15.11 -21.33 28.45
CA GLY A 239 -16.31 -20.94 27.71
C GLY A 239 -16.45 -19.42 27.54
N THR A 240 -15.33 -18.69 27.55
CA THR A 240 -15.29 -17.22 27.63
C THR A 240 -15.52 -16.51 26.30
N THR A 241 -15.92 -17.24 25.25
CA THR A 241 -16.16 -16.68 23.92
C THR A 241 -17.48 -17.21 23.38
N GLU A 242 -18.23 -16.39 22.65
CA GLU A 242 -19.49 -16.78 21.99
C GLU A 242 -19.28 -17.74 20.78
N LEU A 243 -18.05 -18.19 20.54
CA LEU A 243 -17.70 -19.04 19.41
C LEU A 243 -17.98 -20.52 19.69
N PRO A 244 -18.51 -21.29 18.72
CA PRO A 244 -18.76 -22.72 18.90
C PRO A 244 -17.49 -23.52 19.22
N ALA A 245 -17.56 -24.44 20.19
CA ALA A 245 -16.41 -25.23 20.68
C ALA A 245 -15.62 -25.95 19.55
N GLY A 246 -16.32 -26.60 18.61
CA GLY A 246 -15.65 -27.30 17.49
C GLY A 246 -14.90 -26.39 16.51
N ARG A 247 -15.15 -25.08 16.53
CA ARG A 247 -14.34 -24.10 15.77
C ARG A 247 -13.08 -23.71 16.55
N LEU A 248 -13.18 -23.58 17.87
CA LEU A 248 -12.06 -23.22 18.76
C LEU A 248 -10.98 -24.31 18.81
N ASP A 249 -11.35 -25.59 18.68
CA ASP A 249 -10.39 -26.71 18.65
C ASP A 249 -9.31 -26.53 17.57
N LYS A 250 -9.68 -26.02 16.39
CA LYS A 250 -8.72 -25.74 15.31
C LYS A 250 -7.78 -24.56 15.62
N PHE A 251 -8.20 -23.62 16.45
CA PHE A 251 -7.36 -22.51 16.91
C PHE A 251 -6.45 -22.92 18.08
N ALA A 252 -6.80 -23.99 18.79
CA ALA A 252 -5.94 -24.62 19.78
C ALA A 252 -4.96 -25.64 19.17
N ASP A 253 -5.17 -26.04 17.91
CA ASP A 253 -4.23 -26.90 17.19
C ASP A 253 -2.94 -26.15 16.81
N PRO A 254 -1.76 -26.61 17.28
CA PRO A 254 -0.49 -25.94 17.03
C PRO A 254 -0.15 -25.79 15.55
N TRP A 255 -0.53 -26.76 14.72
CA TRP A 255 -0.11 -26.83 13.33
C TRP A 255 -1.02 -25.99 12.42
N GLU A 256 -2.33 -26.05 12.62
CA GLU A 256 -3.28 -25.15 11.97
C GLU A 256 -2.96 -23.69 12.30
N THR A 257 -2.60 -23.41 13.55
CA THR A 257 -2.19 -22.07 13.98
C THR A 257 -0.86 -21.65 13.35
N THR A 258 0.10 -22.57 13.21
CA THR A 258 1.39 -22.29 12.54
C THR A 258 1.19 -21.96 11.06
N LYS A 259 0.34 -22.72 10.35
CA LYS A 259 -0.02 -22.43 8.96
C LYS A 259 -0.70 -21.08 8.81
N ALA A 260 -1.66 -20.79 9.69
CA ALA A 260 -2.32 -19.50 9.71
C ALA A 260 -1.34 -18.34 9.94
N ALA A 261 -0.49 -18.46 10.96
CA ALA A 261 0.54 -17.46 11.23
C ALA A 261 1.49 -17.28 10.04
N LEU A 262 1.90 -18.36 9.35
CA LEU A 262 2.73 -18.26 8.15
C LEU A 262 2.03 -17.44 7.06
N PHE A 263 0.84 -17.89 6.64
CA PHE A 263 0.16 -17.30 5.49
C PHE A 263 -0.36 -15.90 5.79
N GLU A 264 -0.89 -15.62 6.97
CA GLU A 264 -1.36 -14.29 7.34
C GLU A 264 -0.23 -13.27 7.41
N ARG A 265 0.94 -13.69 7.90
CA ARG A 265 2.14 -12.83 7.91
C ARG A 265 2.69 -12.64 6.50
N LEU A 266 2.75 -13.69 5.69
CA LEU A 266 3.07 -13.58 4.25
C LEU A 266 2.12 -12.62 3.55
N GLY A 267 0.81 -12.73 3.76
CA GLY A 267 -0.24 -11.86 3.22
C GLY A 267 -0.07 -10.40 3.60
N ARG A 268 0.28 -10.16 4.87
CA ARG A 268 0.70 -8.84 5.36
C ARG A 268 1.98 -8.35 4.68
N GLY A 269 2.75 -9.24 4.06
CA GLY A 269 4.03 -8.99 3.41
C GLY A 269 5.21 -9.17 4.36
N GLU A 270 4.99 -9.69 5.57
CA GLU A 270 6.06 -9.83 6.57
C GLU A 270 7.04 -10.87 6.09
N ALA A 271 8.32 -10.68 6.45
CA ALA A 271 9.30 -11.72 6.21
C ALA A 271 8.78 -13.04 6.80
N ALA A 272 8.77 -14.07 5.97
CA ALA A 272 8.48 -15.43 6.40
C ALA A 272 9.43 -15.74 7.55
N ASP A 273 8.89 -15.72 8.76
CA ASP A 273 9.68 -15.88 9.97
C ASP A 273 10.52 -17.15 9.85
N HIS A 274 11.81 -17.01 10.10
CA HIS A 274 12.77 -18.09 10.07
C HIS A 274 12.23 -19.33 10.77
N GLY A 275 11.63 -19.16 11.96
CA GLY A 275 11.00 -20.25 12.72
C GLY A 275 9.84 -20.92 12.00
N ILE A 276 8.92 -20.11 11.50
CA ILE A 276 7.63 -20.58 10.97
C ILE A 276 7.80 -21.22 9.60
N LEU A 277 8.54 -20.60 8.68
CA LEU A 277 8.72 -21.15 7.32
C LEU A 277 9.48 -22.48 7.37
N ARG A 278 10.48 -22.61 8.25
CA ARG A 278 11.22 -23.87 8.40
C ARG A 278 10.36 -24.97 8.97
N ALA A 279 9.61 -24.68 10.05
CA ALA A 279 8.68 -25.63 10.63
C ALA A 279 7.65 -26.07 9.58
N TRP A 280 7.15 -25.13 8.79
CA TRP A 280 6.23 -25.43 7.70
C TRP A 280 6.86 -26.33 6.64
N PHE A 281 8.04 -25.97 6.12
CA PHE A 281 8.71 -26.70 5.06
C PHE A 281 9.00 -28.15 5.47
N ALA A 282 9.55 -28.35 6.67
CA ALA A 282 9.92 -29.67 7.15
C ALA A 282 8.68 -30.55 7.38
N ASP A 283 7.60 -29.99 7.94
CA ASP A 283 6.37 -30.75 8.18
C ASP A 283 5.63 -31.06 6.87
N GLN A 284 5.48 -30.08 5.98
CA GLN A 284 4.81 -30.27 4.70
C GLN A 284 5.54 -31.33 3.85
N LEU A 285 6.89 -31.27 3.80
CA LEU A 285 7.69 -32.29 3.14
C LEU A 285 7.47 -33.67 3.73
N ARG A 286 7.41 -33.78 5.07
CA ARG A 286 7.16 -35.04 5.77
C ARG A 286 5.78 -35.61 5.44
N ARG A 287 4.72 -34.78 5.51
CA ARG A 287 3.34 -35.21 5.23
C ARG A 287 3.19 -35.73 3.80
N TRP A 288 3.68 -34.96 2.82
CA TRP A 288 3.65 -35.41 1.42
C TRP A 288 4.51 -36.66 1.22
N PHE A 289 5.66 -36.78 1.87
CA PHE A 289 6.48 -37.98 1.80
C PHE A 289 5.78 -39.23 2.38
N GLU A 290 5.02 -39.09 3.46
CA GLU A 290 4.25 -40.19 4.08
C GLU A 290 3.03 -40.60 3.23
N GLU A 291 2.44 -39.66 2.49
CA GLU A 291 1.31 -39.90 1.58
C GLU A 291 1.74 -40.58 0.25
N GLU A 292 2.96 -40.30 -0.23
CA GLU A 292 3.47 -40.76 -1.54
C GLU A 292 4.09 -42.16 -1.47
N LYS A 293 3.28 -43.18 -1.79
CA LYS A 293 3.68 -44.60 -1.69
C LYS A 293 4.56 -45.08 -2.84
N ASP A 294 4.50 -44.44 -4.00
CA ASP A 294 5.09 -44.91 -5.27
C ASP A 294 6.45 -44.26 -5.62
N LEU A 295 7.16 -43.72 -4.62
CA LEU A 295 8.51 -43.17 -4.81
C LEU A 295 9.52 -44.30 -5.07
N ASP A 296 10.41 -44.12 -6.04
CA ASP A 296 11.53 -45.03 -6.26
C ASP A 296 12.47 -45.06 -5.03
N SER A 297 13.17 -46.18 -4.84
CA SER A 297 13.99 -46.42 -3.65
C SER A 297 15.07 -45.34 -3.42
N ARG A 298 15.65 -44.81 -4.50
CA ARG A 298 16.72 -43.80 -4.42
C ARG A 298 16.17 -42.44 -4.00
N THR A 299 15.05 -42.02 -4.59
CA THR A 299 14.33 -40.80 -4.19
C THR A 299 13.84 -40.91 -2.74
N ARG A 300 13.28 -42.06 -2.36
CA ARG A 300 12.81 -42.31 -1.00
C ARG A 300 13.93 -42.20 0.03
N GLU A 301 15.07 -42.84 -0.22
CA GLU A 301 16.24 -42.77 0.68
C GLU A 301 16.78 -41.34 0.79
N ALA A 302 16.87 -40.60 -0.32
CA ALA A 302 17.35 -39.22 -0.33
C ALA A 302 16.45 -38.30 0.53
N ILE A 303 15.13 -38.40 0.38
CA ILE A 303 14.18 -37.62 1.17
C ILE A 303 14.20 -38.03 2.64
N GLN A 304 14.29 -39.33 2.96
CA GLN A 304 14.42 -39.81 4.33
C GLN A 304 15.67 -39.27 5.03
N ARG A 305 16.81 -39.23 4.35
CA ARG A 305 18.04 -38.63 4.88
C ARG A 305 17.85 -37.14 5.18
N LEU A 306 17.23 -36.39 4.26
CA LEU A 306 16.93 -34.98 4.47
C LEU A 306 15.98 -34.75 5.67
N LEU A 307 14.94 -35.56 5.81
CA LEU A 307 14.06 -35.54 6.99
C LEU A 307 14.80 -35.88 8.29
N GLY A 308 15.80 -36.76 8.22
CA GLY A 308 16.74 -37.02 9.32
C GLY A 308 17.51 -35.77 9.74
N VAL A 309 18.07 -35.03 8.79
CA VAL A 309 18.80 -33.77 9.02
C VAL A 309 17.90 -32.73 9.69
N PHE A 310 16.63 -32.62 9.28
CA PHE A 310 15.66 -31.74 9.95
C PHE A 310 15.42 -32.12 11.43
N ARG A 311 15.63 -33.39 11.83
CA ARG A 311 15.43 -33.89 13.20
C ARG A 311 16.67 -33.78 14.10
N THR A 312 17.89 -33.91 13.58
CA THR A 312 19.14 -34.05 14.38
C THR A 312 19.81 -32.74 14.82
N ARG A 313 19.29 -31.58 14.43
CA ARG A 313 19.88 -30.23 14.64
C ARG A 313 20.23 -29.77 16.08
N GLY A 314 20.11 -30.61 17.11
CA GLY A 314 20.53 -30.26 18.48
C GLY A 314 22.01 -29.89 18.59
N GLU A 315 22.83 -30.24 17.59
CA GLU A 315 24.29 -30.17 17.63
C GLU A 315 24.91 -28.99 16.84
N GLY A 316 24.08 -28.13 16.24
CA GLY A 316 24.57 -26.90 15.62
C GLY A 316 25.19 -27.04 14.22
N GLU A 317 25.01 -28.18 13.54
CA GLU A 317 25.34 -28.28 12.12
C GLU A 317 24.51 -27.27 11.30
N GLY A 318 25.21 -26.34 10.64
CA GLY A 318 24.62 -25.37 9.71
C GLY A 318 24.31 -26.00 8.34
N ASN A 319 23.83 -25.17 7.40
CA ASN A 319 23.67 -25.51 5.97
C ASN A 319 22.52 -26.47 5.58
N ILE A 320 21.36 -26.39 6.22
CA ILE A 320 20.15 -27.14 5.79
C ILE A 320 19.79 -26.85 4.31
N SER A 321 19.91 -25.59 3.87
CA SER A 321 19.71 -25.22 2.47
C SER A 321 20.62 -26.00 1.50
N GLY A 322 21.87 -26.27 1.89
CA GLY A 322 22.77 -27.12 1.13
C GLY A 322 22.28 -28.56 1.02
N HIS A 323 21.77 -29.14 2.11
CA HIS A 323 21.16 -30.47 2.08
C HIS A 323 19.91 -30.53 1.21
N ILE A 324 19.07 -29.49 1.22
CA ILE A 324 17.92 -29.38 0.32
C ILE A 324 18.38 -29.36 -1.14
N ARG A 325 19.39 -28.54 -1.48
CA ARG A 325 19.96 -28.45 -2.84
C ARG A 325 20.64 -29.72 -3.32
N ILE A 326 21.33 -30.44 -2.44
CA ILE A 326 21.91 -31.76 -2.78
C ILE A 326 20.78 -32.76 -3.04
N THR A 327 19.74 -32.76 -2.20
CA THR A 327 18.59 -33.66 -2.36
C THR A 327 17.84 -33.37 -3.65
N SER A 328 17.63 -32.09 -4.00
CA SER A 328 16.92 -31.69 -5.22
C SER A 328 17.57 -32.20 -6.52
N GLN A 329 18.89 -32.35 -6.54
CA GLN A 329 19.65 -32.87 -7.67
C GLN A 329 19.48 -34.39 -7.86
N VAL A 330 19.14 -35.11 -6.80
CA VAL A 330 19.09 -36.59 -6.79
C VAL A 330 17.67 -37.11 -6.99
N VAL A 331 16.65 -36.39 -6.51
CA VAL A 331 15.25 -36.84 -6.58
C VAL A 331 14.67 -36.76 -8.00
N GLN A 332 13.89 -37.76 -8.39
CA GLN A 332 13.25 -37.85 -9.71
C GLN A 332 11.73 -38.04 -9.61
N GLY A 333 11.01 -37.83 -10.71
CA GLY A 333 9.56 -37.95 -10.78
C GLY A 333 8.77 -36.66 -10.53
N HIS A 334 7.45 -36.81 -10.36
CA HIS A 334 6.46 -35.72 -10.29
C HIS A 334 5.64 -35.69 -8.99
N ALA A 335 5.97 -36.54 -8.01
CA ALA A 335 5.32 -36.57 -6.69
C ALA A 335 5.38 -35.20 -6.00
N ARG A 336 4.41 -34.89 -5.12
CA ARG A 336 4.30 -33.56 -4.48
C ARG A 336 5.56 -33.18 -3.71
N CYS A 337 6.12 -34.12 -2.94
CA CYS A 337 7.36 -33.91 -2.19
C CYS A 337 8.58 -33.68 -3.10
N VAL A 338 8.61 -34.27 -4.29
CA VAL A 338 9.68 -34.06 -5.28
C VAL A 338 9.53 -32.69 -5.95
N ARG A 339 8.30 -32.29 -6.32
CA ARG A 339 8.05 -30.95 -6.89
C ARG A 339 8.45 -29.84 -5.91
N MET A 340 8.12 -30.00 -4.62
CA MET A 340 8.55 -29.09 -3.56
C MET A 340 10.08 -28.96 -3.48
N LEU A 341 10.81 -30.08 -3.58
CA LEU A 341 12.26 -30.09 -3.56
C LEU A 341 12.88 -29.60 -4.87
N LYS A 342 12.12 -29.51 -5.98
CA LYS A 342 12.56 -28.94 -7.25
C LYS A 342 12.14 -27.48 -7.45
N ASP A 343 11.31 -26.94 -6.56
CA ASP A 343 10.89 -25.54 -6.58
C ASP A 343 12.05 -24.63 -6.12
N GLN A 344 12.83 -24.15 -7.10
CA GLN A 344 14.00 -23.32 -6.84
C GLN A 344 13.63 -22.00 -6.15
N ALA A 345 12.48 -21.39 -6.51
CA ALA A 345 12.01 -20.17 -5.85
C ALA A 345 11.70 -20.42 -4.37
N LEU A 346 11.12 -21.59 -4.03
CA LEU A 346 10.91 -21.97 -2.64
C LEU A 346 12.21 -22.22 -1.90
N ILE A 347 13.20 -22.87 -2.54
CA ILE A 347 14.52 -23.10 -1.93
C ILE A 347 15.24 -21.78 -1.67
N ASP A 348 15.15 -20.82 -2.60
CA ASP A 348 15.78 -19.52 -2.45
C ASP A 348 15.06 -18.66 -1.40
N LEU A 349 13.73 -18.69 -1.35
CA LEU A 349 12.95 -18.10 -0.27
C LEU A 349 13.32 -18.73 1.08
N TYR A 350 13.36 -20.07 1.16
CA TYR A 350 13.79 -20.79 2.36
C TYR A 350 15.20 -20.40 2.75
N THR A 351 16.13 -20.27 1.81
CA THR A 351 17.53 -19.92 2.07
C THR A 351 17.67 -18.48 2.57
N ALA A 352 16.94 -17.54 1.97
CA ALA A 352 16.87 -16.17 2.44
C ALA A 352 16.29 -16.10 3.86
N ALA A 353 15.16 -16.78 4.08
CA ALA A 353 14.48 -16.89 5.37
C ALA A 353 15.23 -17.75 6.40
N ALA A 354 16.18 -18.59 5.98
CA ALA A 354 16.97 -19.46 6.84
C ALA A 354 18.04 -18.70 7.65
N THR A 355 18.16 -17.39 7.44
CA THR A 355 19.04 -16.53 8.24
C THR A 355 18.29 -15.95 9.43
N HIS A 356 18.95 -15.82 10.59
CA HIS A 356 18.36 -15.13 11.74
C HIS A 356 17.99 -13.67 11.41
N ALA A 357 18.69 -13.01 10.47
CA ALA A 357 18.40 -11.63 10.08
C ALA A 357 17.18 -11.48 9.15
N ALA A 358 16.67 -12.55 8.53
CA ALA A 358 15.64 -12.45 7.50
C ALA A 358 14.34 -11.78 8.00
N HIS A 359 13.93 -12.14 9.22
CA HIS A 359 12.77 -11.53 9.87
C HIS A 359 13.02 -10.09 10.34
N LEU A 360 14.17 -9.50 10.02
CA LEU A 360 14.54 -8.10 10.28
C LEU A 360 14.85 -7.32 8.98
N GLU A 361 14.89 -7.98 7.82
CA GLU A 361 15.17 -7.31 6.54
C GLU A 361 13.97 -6.49 6.03
N PRO A 362 14.19 -5.35 5.33
CA PRO A 362 13.11 -4.50 4.86
C PRO A 362 12.21 -5.17 3.83
N HIS A 363 10.93 -4.82 3.86
CA HIS A 363 9.87 -5.25 2.93
C HIS A 363 10.20 -5.05 1.45
N SER A 364 10.97 -4.01 1.12
CA SER A 364 11.32 -3.64 -0.25
C SER A 364 12.24 -4.63 -0.97
N ARG A 365 12.70 -5.69 -0.29
CA ARG A 365 13.59 -6.72 -0.86
C ARG A 365 12.95 -8.10 -1.02
N ALA A 366 11.72 -8.32 -0.56
CA ALA A 366 11.08 -9.63 -0.70
C ALA A 366 10.72 -9.90 -2.17
N SER A 367 11.29 -10.96 -2.75
CA SER A 367 10.92 -11.48 -4.06
C SER A 367 9.41 -11.73 -4.10
N ARG A 368 8.75 -11.07 -5.05
CA ARG A 368 7.37 -11.35 -5.48
C ARG A 368 7.44 -11.68 -6.96
N PRO A 369 6.68 -12.67 -7.46
CA PRO A 369 5.63 -13.49 -6.81
C PRO A 369 6.15 -14.50 -5.75
N LEU A 370 5.24 -15.08 -4.94
CA LEU A 370 5.57 -16.19 -4.04
C LEU A 370 5.80 -17.50 -4.82
N PRO A 371 6.61 -18.44 -4.29
CA PRO A 371 6.83 -19.74 -4.94
C PRO A 371 5.53 -20.53 -5.14
N VAL A 372 5.40 -21.21 -6.29
CA VAL A 372 4.18 -21.95 -6.67
C VAL A 372 3.80 -22.99 -5.62
N THR A 373 4.76 -23.75 -5.08
CA THR A 373 4.47 -24.75 -4.05
C THR A 373 3.86 -24.14 -2.78
N LEU A 374 4.28 -22.92 -2.42
CA LEU A 374 3.76 -22.20 -1.27
C LEU A 374 2.36 -21.63 -1.55
N LEU A 375 2.13 -21.16 -2.78
CA LEU A 375 0.81 -20.70 -3.25
C LEU A 375 -0.22 -21.84 -3.24
N ASP A 376 0.12 -23.00 -3.81
CA ASP A 376 -0.75 -24.18 -3.82
C ASP A 376 -1.15 -24.59 -2.40
N ALA A 377 -0.18 -24.57 -1.47
CA ALA A 377 -0.42 -24.89 -0.06
C ALA A 377 -1.30 -23.84 0.63
N ALA A 378 -1.12 -22.56 0.31
CA ALA A 378 -1.96 -21.48 0.82
C ALA A 378 -3.41 -21.64 0.35
N GLU A 379 -3.63 -21.93 -0.93
CA GLU A 379 -4.97 -22.13 -1.49
C GLU A 379 -5.68 -23.35 -0.87
N GLU A 380 -4.97 -24.46 -0.71
CA GLU A 380 -5.52 -25.66 -0.07
C GLU A 380 -5.97 -25.35 1.36
N TRP A 381 -5.15 -24.62 2.11
CA TRP A 381 -5.44 -24.21 3.48
C TRP A 381 -6.62 -23.22 3.57
N GLU A 382 -6.62 -22.17 2.75
CA GLU A 382 -7.67 -21.13 2.75
C GLU A 382 -9.07 -21.69 2.50
N ARG A 383 -9.22 -22.73 1.66
CA ARG A 383 -10.53 -23.39 1.44
C ARG A 383 -11.12 -23.95 2.73
N GLY A 384 -10.27 -24.38 3.67
CA GLY A 384 -10.66 -24.99 4.94
C GLY A 384 -10.58 -24.05 6.15
N ASP A 385 -10.09 -22.82 5.97
CA ASP A 385 -9.77 -21.93 7.08
C ASP A 385 -11.01 -21.48 7.86
N GLN A 386 -10.95 -21.63 9.18
CA GLN A 386 -12.02 -21.19 10.07
C GLN A 386 -11.98 -19.69 10.35
N GLY A 387 -10.78 -19.07 10.30
CA GLY A 387 -10.63 -17.63 10.53
C GLY A 387 -11.43 -16.81 9.51
N VAL A 388 -11.26 -17.14 8.23
CA VAL A 388 -12.04 -16.54 7.13
C VAL A 388 -13.56 -16.71 7.34
N LYS A 389 -14.03 -17.89 7.77
CA LYS A 389 -15.45 -18.14 8.03
C LYS A 389 -15.99 -17.33 9.21
N LEU A 390 -15.18 -17.10 10.24
CA LEU A 390 -15.56 -16.27 11.39
C LEU A 390 -15.64 -14.79 11.02
N VAL A 391 -14.71 -14.30 10.20
CA VAL A 391 -14.79 -12.95 9.61
C VAL A 391 -16.07 -12.80 8.79
N GLY A 392 -16.38 -13.76 7.91
CA GLY A 392 -17.63 -13.73 7.13
C GLY A 392 -18.91 -13.68 7.98
N ALA A 393 -18.90 -14.29 9.17
CA ALA A 393 -20.04 -14.28 10.09
C ALA A 393 -20.34 -12.89 10.69
N THR A 394 -19.41 -11.94 10.61
CA THR A 394 -19.64 -10.54 11.03
C THR A 394 -20.33 -9.69 9.94
N GLY A 395 -20.69 -10.30 8.81
CA GLY A 395 -21.26 -9.60 7.65
C GLY A 395 -20.21 -8.92 6.76
N THR A 396 -18.93 -9.30 6.91
CA THR A 396 -17.81 -8.70 6.16
C THR A 396 -17.32 -9.59 5.04
N THR A 397 -16.64 -9.00 4.05
CA THR A 397 -16.10 -9.72 2.90
C THR A 397 -14.99 -10.69 3.32
N MET A 398 -15.06 -11.91 2.80
CA MET A 398 -14.08 -12.97 3.04
C MET A 398 -12.92 -12.88 2.03
N TRP A 399 -12.01 -11.92 2.21
CA TRP A 399 -10.81 -11.84 1.35
C TRP A 399 -9.83 -12.99 1.62
N PRO A 400 -9.09 -13.48 0.61
CA PRO A 400 -8.02 -14.44 0.82
C PRO A 400 -6.88 -13.76 1.55
N VAL A 401 -6.05 -14.60 2.14
CA VAL A 401 -4.95 -14.15 2.95
C VAL A 401 -3.84 -13.53 2.11
N LEU A 402 -3.59 -14.08 0.92
CA LEU A 402 -2.55 -13.59 0.01
C LEU A 402 -3.07 -12.63 -1.08
N GLY A 403 -4.33 -12.20 -0.98
CA GLY A 403 -5.02 -11.47 -2.05
C GLY A 403 -5.49 -12.36 -3.20
N SER A 404 -6.08 -11.77 -4.23
CA SER A 404 -6.53 -12.46 -5.44
C SER A 404 -5.45 -12.52 -6.53
N GLY A 405 -4.47 -11.61 -6.49
CA GLY A 405 -3.51 -11.35 -7.57
C GLY A 405 -4.11 -10.59 -8.77
N ASP A 406 -5.39 -10.23 -8.71
CA ASP A 406 -6.10 -9.57 -9.80
C ASP A 406 -5.86 -8.06 -9.74
N VAL A 407 -5.64 -7.44 -10.91
CA VAL A 407 -5.47 -6.00 -11.08
C VAL A 407 -6.55 -5.48 -12.01
N LEU A 408 -7.33 -4.49 -11.58
CA LEU A 408 -8.41 -3.91 -12.36
C LEU A 408 -7.99 -2.58 -13.02
N GLY A 409 -7.88 -2.57 -14.33
CA GLY A 409 -7.78 -1.38 -15.16
C GLY A 409 -9.15 -0.80 -15.50
N LEU A 410 -9.31 0.51 -15.41
CA LEU A 410 -10.45 1.24 -15.96
C LEU A 410 -9.95 2.23 -17.03
N MET A 411 -10.56 2.22 -18.21
CA MET A 411 -10.20 3.12 -19.31
C MET A 411 -11.44 3.59 -20.08
N ALA A 412 -11.58 4.89 -20.28
CA ALA A 412 -12.59 5.44 -21.18
C ALA A 412 -12.26 5.16 -22.64
N VAL A 413 -13.26 4.84 -23.47
CA VAL A 413 -13.06 4.66 -24.92
C VAL A 413 -13.41 5.93 -25.67
N GLY A 414 -12.47 6.41 -26.49
CA GLY A 414 -12.69 7.58 -27.34
C GLY A 414 -13.44 7.24 -28.64
N LEU A 415 -13.75 8.28 -29.42
CA LEU A 415 -14.30 8.11 -30.76
C LEU A 415 -13.34 7.38 -31.69
N ASP A 416 -13.91 6.66 -32.64
CA ASP A 416 -13.20 5.92 -33.66
C ASP A 416 -12.39 6.84 -34.58
N ARG A 417 -11.30 6.30 -35.13
CA ARG A 417 -10.41 7.02 -36.05
C ARG A 417 -10.01 6.08 -37.18
N GLU A 418 -10.42 6.43 -38.39
CA GLU A 418 -10.10 5.62 -39.57
C GLU A 418 -8.58 5.40 -39.72
N GLY A 419 -8.19 4.17 -40.05
CA GLY A 419 -6.80 3.77 -40.33
C GLY A 419 -5.88 3.71 -39.10
N ARG A 420 -6.43 3.67 -37.88
CA ARG A 420 -5.66 3.67 -36.61
C ARG A 420 -5.73 2.35 -35.83
N ASP A 421 -6.17 1.26 -36.45
CA ASP A 421 -6.32 -0.05 -35.79
C ASP A 421 -5.00 -0.55 -35.17
N SER A 422 -3.86 -0.29 -35.82
CA SER A 422 -2.54 -0.63 -35.28
C SER A 422 -2.18 0.17 -34.03
N ASP A 423 -2.53 1.46 -34.00
CA ASP A 423 -2.32 2.32 -32.82
C ASP A 423 -3.20 1.85 -31.65
N ASP A 424 -4.43 1.46 -31.96
CA ASP A 424 -5.40 0.94 -31.00
C ASP A 424 -4.95 -0.38 -30.37
N LEU A 425 -4.43 -1.31 -31.19
CA LEU A 425 -3.81 -2.55 -30.73
C LEU A 425 -2.63 -2.27 -29.80
N LEU A 426 -1.70 -1.40 -30.22
CA LEU A 426 -0.51 -1.05 -29.44
C LEU A 426 -0.88 -0.37 -28.11
N ALA A 427 -1.91 0.50 -28.12
CA ALA A 427 -2.40 1.15 -26.91
C ALA A 427 -2.97 0.14 -25.90
N ILE A 428 -3.81 -0.79 -26.35
CA ILE A 428 -4.35 -1.85 -25.49
C ILE A 428 -3.23 -2.75 -24.97
N GLN A 429 -2.27 -3.14 -25.82
CA GLN A 429 -1.11 -3.92 -25.40
C GLN A 429 -0.27 -3.19 -24.36
N ALA A 430 -0.04 -1.89 -24.51
CA ALA A 430 0.68 -1.07 -23.52
C ALA A 430 -0.06 -1.04 -22.18
N VAL A 431 -1.39 -0.88 -22.20
CA VAL A 431 -2.23 -0.89 -20.99
C VAL A 431 -2.19 -2.26 -20.31
N VAL A 432 -2.42 -3.35 -21.04
CA VAL A 432 -2.38 -4.71 -20.47
C VAL A 432 -0.99 -5.02 -19.93
N THR A 433 0.08 -4.60 -20.61
CA THR A 433 1.46 -4.75 -20.12
C THR A 433 1.68 -3.98 -18.82
N CYS A 434 1.12 -2.77 -18.69
CA CYS A 434 1.14 -2.01 -17.44
C CYS A 434 0.43 -2.79 -16.31
N LEU A 435 -0.76 -3.34 -16.57
CA LEU A 435 -1.49 -4.14 -15.58
C LEU A 435 -0.72 -5.42 -15.17
N ARG A 436 -0.07 -6.10 -16.14
CA ARG A 436 0.80 -7.26 -15.85
C ARG A 436 1.98 -6.88 -14.97
N HIS A 437 2.66 -5.78 -15.27
CA HIS A 437 3.77 -5.31 -14.45
C HIS A 437 3.34 -5.02 -13.00
N ARG A 438 2.12 -4.51 -12.80
CA ARG A 438 1.53 -4.35 -11.46
C ARG A 438 1.23 -5.68 -10.80
N GLN A 439 0.73 -6.66 -11.54
CA GLN A 439 0.49 -8.01 -11.04
C GLN A 439 1.79 -8.72 -10.63
N ASP A 440 2.89 -8.53 -11.36
CA ASP A 440 4.19 -9.17 -11.07
C ASP A 440 4.75 -8.77 -9.69
N VAL A 441 4.30 -7.63 -9.15
CA VAL A 441 4.67 -7.16 -7.80
C VAL A 441 3.68 -7.57 -6.71
N LEU A 442 2.68 -8.39 -7.04
CA LEU A 442 1.74 -9.00 -6.09
C LEU A 442 2.22 -10.39 -5.65
N GLN A 443 1.59 -10.93 -4.61
CA GLN A 443 1.99 -12.22 -4.04
C GLN A 443 1.52 -13.40 -4.88
N ARG A 444 0.37 -13.24 -5.56
CA ARG A 444 -0.24 -14.20 -6.47
C ARG A 444 -0.17 -13.70 -7.90
N HIS A 445 -0.12 -14.66 -8.82
CA HIS A 445 -0.46 -14.42 -10.22
C HIS A 445 -1.98 -14.54 -10.37
N GLY A 446 -2.68 -13.42 -10.41
CA GLY A 446 -4.11 -13.38 -10.75
C GLY A 446 -4.34 -13.15 -12.23
N VAL A 447 -5.39 -12.39 -12.55
CA VAL A 447 -5.75 -11.99 -13.91
C VAL A 447 -5.66 -10.46 -14.06
N PRO A 448 -4.96 -9.93 -15.09
CA PRO A 448 -5.11 -8.54 -15.50
C PRO A 448 -6.51 -8.34 -16.07
N ARG A 449 -7.32 -7.49 -15.43
CA ARG A 449 -8.69 -7.18 -15.85
C ARG A 449 -8.74 -5.76 -16.39
N LEU A 450 -9.38 -5.53 -17.52
CA LEU A 450 -9.56 -4.18 -18.08
C LEU A 450 -11.03 -3.95 -18.41
N CYS A 451 -11.65 -2.95 -17.78
CA CYS A 451 -12.98 -2.48 -18.15
C CYS A 451 -12.88 -1.24 -19.04
N LEU A 452 -13.39 -1.38 -20.26
CA LEU A 452 -13.51 -0.34 -21.27
C LEU A 452 -14.87 0.36 -21.08
N LEU A 453 -14.84 1.64 -20.74
CA LEU A 453 -16.06 2.45 -20.54
C LEU A 453 -16.48 3.03 -21.88
N ALA A 454 -17.65 2.63 -22.36
CA ALA A 454 -18.14 2.98 -23.67
C ALA A 454 -19.46 3.76 -23.59
N SER A 455 -19.49 4.90 -24.27
CA SER A 455 -20.73 5.59 -24.59
C SER A 455 -21.43 4.87 -25.75
N PRO A 456 -22.71 5.17 -26.04
CA PRO A 456 -23.41 4.58 -27.18
C PRO A 456 -22.64 4.72 -28.50
N GLU A 457 -21.92 5.84 -28.70
CA GLU A 457 -21.14 6.12 -29.90
C GLU A 457 -19.80 5.37 -29.95
N THR A 458 -19.29 4.88 -28.82
CA THR A 458 -17.98 4.20 -28.74
C THR A 458 -18.09 2.71 -28.44
N ALA A 459 -19.31 2.19 -28.23
CA ALA A 459 -19.58 0.79 -27.92
C ALA A 459 -18.98 -0.18 -28.95
N GLU A 460 -19.18 0.07 -30.25
CA GLU A 460 -18.66 -0.81 -31.29
C GLU A 460 -17.13 -0.89 -31.25
N ARG A 461 -16.46 0.27 -31.12
CA ARG A 461 -15.00 0.34 -30.98
C ARG A 461 -14.54 -0.36 -29.71
N ALA A 462 -15.21 -0.15 -28.58
CA ALA A 462 -14.85 -0.80 -27.32
C ALA A 462 -14.89 -2.33 -27.44
N HIS A 463 -15.91 -2.88 -28.10
CA HIS A 463 -16.00 -4.31 -28.38
C HIS A 463 -14.93 -4.81 -29.34
N ARG A 464 -14.56 -4.02 -30.36
CA ARG A 464 -13.41 -4.35 -31.23
C ARG A 464 -12.11 -4.39 -30.42
N LEU A 465 -11.85 -3.40 -29.57
CA LEU A 465 -10.66 -3.36 -28.69
C LEU A 465 -10.63 -4.55 -27.73
N ALA A 466 -11.78 -4.90 -27.14
CA ALA A 466 -11.89 -6.08 -26.27
C ALA A 466 -11.54 -7.37 -27.02
N ARG A 467 -12.02 -7.54 -28.26
CA ARG A 467 -11.69 -8.71 -29.10
C ARG A 467 -10.23 -8.77 -29.56
N LEU A 468 -9.58 -7.62 -29.73
CA LEU A 468 -8.17 -7.50 -30.12
C LEU A 468 -7.20 -7.65 -28.93
N SER A 469 -7.72 -7.70 -27.71
CA SER A 469 -6.90 -7.77 -26.51
C SER A 469 -6.20 -9.13 -26.36
N PRO A 470 -5.03 -9.19 -25.70
CA PRO A 470 -4.35 -10.44 -25.40
C PRO A 470 -5.25 -11.42 -24.64
N THR A 471 -5.16 -12.72 -24.96
CA THR A 471 -6.04 -13.78 -24.41
C THR A 471 -5.84 -14.07 -22.92
N ASP A 472 -4.72 -13.61 -22.35
CA ASP A 472 -4.35 -13.76 -20.94
C ASP A 472 -4.83 -12.59 -20.06
N ALA A 473 -5.57 -11.63 -20.63
CA ALA A 473 -6.26 -10.57 -19.89
C ALA A 473 -7.79 -10.70 -20.03
N ASP A 474 -8.53 -10.41 -18.97
CA ASP A 474 -10.00 -10.34 -19.00
C ASP A 474 -10.44 -8.91 -19.34
N VAL A 475 -10.75 -8.67 -20.61
CA VAL A 475 -11.17 -7.35 -21.10
C VAL A 475 -12.67 -7.32 -21.32
N ARG A 476 -13.35 -6.42 -20.62
CA ARG A 476 -14.81 -6.27 -20.64
C ARG A 476 -15.22 -4.87 -21.05
N VAL A 477 -16.41 -4.73 -21.62
CA VAL A 477 -17.00 -3.44 -21.99
C VAL A 477 -18.13 -3.11 -21.01
N ILE A 478 -18.09 -1.89 -20.46
CA ILE A 478 -19.21 -1.29 -19.72
C ILE A 478 -19.88 -0.33 -20.70
N GLU A 479 -21.05 -0.72 -21.20
CA GLU A 479 -21.82 0.06 -22.17
C GLU A 479 -22.74 1.08 -21.50
N GLY A 480 -23.30 2.00 -22.31
CA GLY A 480 -24.30 2.96 -21.86
C GLY A 480 -23.74 4.07 -20.97
N VAL A 481 -22.42 4.29 -20.99
CA VAL A 481 -21.77 5.32 -20.18
C VAL A 481 -22.02 6.70 -20.78
N GLN A 482 -23.03 7.38 -20.27
CA GLN A 482 -23.48 8.70 -20.75
C GLN A 482 -24.09 9.53 -19.61
N GLY A 483 -24.30 10.82 -19.88
CA GLY A 483 -24.87 11.77 -18.91
C GLY A 483 -23.82 12.61 -18.20
N ASP A 484 -24.21 13.21 -17.09
CA ASP A 484 -23.31 13.99 -16.24
C ASP A 484 -22.31 13.09 -15.48
N MET A 485 -21.40 13.72 -14.73
CA MET A 485 -20.37 12.99 -13.96
C MET A 485 -20.94 12.02 -12.93
N GLY A 486 -22.09 12.34 -12.31
CA GLY A 486 -22.76 11.48 -11.34
C GLY A 486 -23.39 10.26 -11.99
N ALA A 487 -24.11 10.46 -13.09
CA ALA A 487 -24.68 9.39 -13.90
C ALA A 487 -23.60 8.42 -14.42
N VAL A 488 -22.48 8.96 -14.92
CA VAL A 488 -21.31 8.15 -15.31
C VAL A 488 -20.76 7.37 -14.11
N ARG A 489 -20.52 8.03 -12.96
CA ARG A 489 -20.03 7.36 -11.75
C ARG A 489 -20.93 6.19 -11.37
N ASP A 490 -22.23 6.44 -11.27
CA ASP A 490 -23.21 5.47 -10.79
C ASP A 490 -23.35 4.29 -11.75
N THR A 491 -23.29 4.55 -13.06
CA THR A 491 -23.26 3.50 -14.10
C THR A 491 -22.05 2.60 -13.95
N VAL A 492 -20.85 3.18 -13.77
CA VAL A 492 -19.63 2.40 -13.57
C VAL A 492 -19.69 1.61 -12.27
N LEU A 493 -20.10 2.23 -11.15
CA LEU A 493 -20.23 1.54 -9.86
C LEU A 493 -21.24 0.40 -9.91
N ALA A 494 -22.39 0.60 -10.55
CA ALA A 494 -23.40 -0.44 -10.73
C ALA A 494 -22.84 -1.61 -11.54
N ALA A 495 -22.13 -1.34 -12.63
CA ALA A 495 -21.51 -2.38 -13.45
C ALA A 495 -20.41 -3.15 -12.70
N LEU A 496 -19.57 -2.45 -11.91
CA LEU A 496 -18.56 -3.08 -11.06
C LEU A 496 -19.19 -3.95 -9.96
N ALA A 497 -20.33 -3.52 -9.42
CA ALA A 497 -21.09 -4.25 -8.40
C ALA A 497 -21.91 -5.41 -8.95
N ALA A 498 -22.28 -5.39 -10.23
CA ALA A 498 -23.07 -6.43 -10.90
C ALA A 498 -22.27 -7.70 -11.22
N GLY A 499 -20.93 -7.66 -11.07
CA GLY A 499 -20.08 -8.83 -11.23
C GLY A 499 -20.33 -9.92 -10.18
N ASP A 500 -19.60 -11.02 -10.30
CA ASP A 500 -19.71 -12.14 -9.36
C ASP A 500 -19.48 -11.70 -7.92
N ALA A 501 -20.13 -12.41 -6.99
CA ALA A 501 -19.96 -12.16 -5.57
C ALA A 501 -18.49 -12.35 -5.17
N ALA A 502 -18.03 -11.51 -4.23
CA ALA A 502 -16.71 -11.63 -3.67
C ALA A 502 -16.49 -13.01 -3.04
N THR A 503 -15.63 -13.83 -3.64
CA THR A 503 -15.21 -15.11 -3.08
C THR A 503 -13.83 -15.02 -2.42
N GLY A 504 -13.17 -13.89 -2.63
CA GLY A 504 -11.77 -13.65 -2.39
C GLY A 504 -10.86 -14.23 -3.47
N ARG A 505 -11.20 -15.38 -4.05
CA ARG A 505 -10.24 -16.25 -4.73
C ARG A 505 -9.79 -15.72 -6.09
N THR A 506 -8.58 -16.10 -6.47
CA THR A 506 -8.03 -15.90 -7.82
C THR A 506 -9.01 -16.42 -8.86
N GLY A 507 -9.27 -15.62 -9.90
CA GLY A 507 -10.14 -16.04 -11.00
C GLY A 507 -11.64 -16.10 -10.68
N SER A 508 -12.09 -15.58 -9.54
CA SER A 508 -13.50 -15.61 -9.13
C SER A 508 -14.45 -14.76 -9.97
N GLY A 509 -13.94 -13.95 -10.90
CA GLY A 509 -14.72 -13.04 -11.73
C GLY A 509 -15.20 -11.78 -10.99
N SER A 510 -15.12 -11.79 -9.65
CA SER A 510 -15.46 -10.67 -8.77
C SER A 510 -14.50 -9.50 -8.94
N LEU A 511 -15.05 -8.32 -9.21
CA LEU A 511 -14.30 -7.06 -9.24
C LEU A 511 -14.10 -6.45 -7.85
N ARG A 512 -14.68 -7.07 -6.80
CA ARG A 512 -14.55 -6.65 -5.39
C ARG A 512 -13.32 -7.24 -4.69
N ASP A 513 -12.76 -8.32 -5.22
CA ASP A 513 -11.60 -9.02 -4.64
C ASP A 513 -10.26 -8.57 -5.23
N VAL A 514 -10.27 -7.63 -6.16
CA VAL A 514 -9.07 -7.11 -6.84
C VAL A 514 -8.10 -6.51 -5.83
N ASP A 515 -6.80 -6.74 -6.04
CA ASP A 515 -5.74 -6.28 -5.14
C ASP A 515 -5.27 -4.86 -5.44
N GLU A 516 -5.46 -4.39 -6.69
CA GLU A 516 -5.16 -3.03 -7.11
C GLU A 516 -6.14 -2.56 -8.19
N ILE A 517 -6.40 -1.25 -8.23
CA ILE A 517 -7.11 -0.58 -9.32
C ILE A 517 -6.16 0.39 -10.01
N VAL A 518 -6.19 0.40 -11.35
CA VAL A 518 -5.39 1.26 -12.22
C VAL A 518 -6.33 2.07 -13.11
N LEU A 519 -6.39 3.38 -12.88
CA LEU A 519 -7.02 4.33 -13.78
C LEU A 519 -6.09 4.63 -14.93
N VAL A 520 -6.54 4.36 -16.16
CA VAL A 520 -5.81 4.68 -17.39
C VAL A 520 -6.43 5.93 -18.01
N LEU A 521 -5.76 7.06 -17.81
CA LEU A 521 -6.16 8.34 -18.38
C LEU A 521 -5.76 8.39 -19.85
N ASN A 522 -6.72 8.65 -20.71
CA ASN A 522 -6.52 8.82 -22.14
C ASN A 522 -7.30 10.06 -22.63
N PRO A 523 -7.07 10.54 -23.87
CA PRO A 523 -7.81 11.66 -24.43
C PRO A 523 -9.24 11.26 -24.87
N GLY A 524 -9.93 10.43 -24.09
CA GLY A 524 -11.35 10.13 -24.23
C GLY A 524 -12.26 11.30 -23.80
N PRO A 525 -13.60 11.13 -23.84
CA PRO A 525 -14.54 12.17 -23.45
C PRO A 525 -14.26 12.65 -22.01
N PRO A 526 -14.03 13.97 -21.78
CA PRO A 526 -13.64 14.48 -20.47
C PRO A 526 -14.61 14.09 -19.35
N LEU A 527 -15.93 14.21 -19.57
CA LEU A 527 -16.95 13.86 -18.58
C LEU A 527 -16.88 12.38 -18.16
N THR A 528 -16.70 11.48 -19.14
CA THR A 528 -16.52 10.04 -18.87
C THR A 528 -15.29 9.79 -18.02
N ASN A 529 -14.18 10.47 -18.32
CA ASN A 529 -12.95 10.36 -17.53
C ASN A 529 -13.13 10.84 -16.07
N TYR A 530 -13.83 11.96 -15.85
CA TYR A 530 -14.07 12.45 -14.49
C TYR A 530 -15.02 11.56 -13.69
N GLY A 531 -16.11 11.07 -14.30
CA GLY A 531 -16.99 10.09 -13.66
C GLY A 531 -16.28 8.77 -13.37
N MET A 532 -15.39 8.32 -14.26
CA MET A 532 -14.52 7.16 -14.03
C MET A 532 -13.59 7.35 -12.83
N ILE A 533 -12.95 8.52 -12.70
CA ILE A 533 -12.08 8.83 -11.56
C ILE A 533 -12.89 8.76 -10.25
N ALA A 534 -14.10 9.33 -10.23
CA ALA A 534 -14.97 9.29 -9.07
C ALA A 534 -15.39 7.85 -8.71
N ALA A 535 -15.77 7.05 -9.71
CA ALA A 535 -16.13 5.64 -9.51
C ALA A 535 -14.95 4.82 -8.98
N ALA A 536 -13.75 5.01 -9.54
CA ALA A 536 -12.57 4.27 -9.11
C ALA A 536 -12.13 4.64 -7.69
N ALA A 537 -12.23 5.92 -7.31
CA ALA A 537 -11.98 6.36 -5.95
C ALA A 537 -12.94 5.66 -4.96
N HIS A 538 -14.25 5.70 -5.24
CA HIS A 538 -15.26 5.03 -4.42
C HIS A 538 -15.04 3.50 -4.38
N TRP A 539 -14.78 2.88 -5.54
CA TRP A 539 -14.58 1.43 -5.61
C TRP A 539 -13.33 0.99 -4.87
N SER A 540 -12.23 1.75 -4.95
CA SER A 540 -10.99 1.43 -4.21
C SER A 540 -11.16 1.45 -2.69
N LEU A 541 -12.02 2.33 -2.17
CA LEU A 541 -12.39 2.37 -0.75
C LEU A 541 -13.28 1.18 -0.37
N THR A 542 -14.19 0.78 -1.27
CA THR A 542 -15.10 -0.36 -1.07
C THR A 542 -14.37 -1.70 -1.12
N ALA A 543 -13.47 -1.86 -2.11
CA ALA A 543 -12.60 -3.02 -2.24
C ALA A 543 -11.41 -2.98 -1.26
N ALA A 544 -11.19 -1.85 -0.57
CA ALA A 544 -10.07 -1.63 0.34
C ALA A 544 -8.69 -1.89 -0.29
N CYS A 545 -8.50 -1.49 -1.55
CA CYS A 545 -7.27 -1.71 -2.33
C CYS A 545 -6.62 -0.38 -2.77
N PRO A 546 -5.33 -0.36 -3.12
CA PRO A 546 -4.68 0.83 -3.69
C PRO A 546 -5.30 1.27 -5.02
N LEU A 547 -5.35 2.58 -5.24
CA LEU A 547 -5.65 3.20 -6.53
C LEU A 547 -4.40 3.82 -7.15
N TRP A 548 -4.11 3.41 -8.38
CA TRP A 548 -3.06 3.95 -9.23
C TRP A 548 -3.68 4.73 -10.39
N VAL A 549 -3.00 5.78 -10.81
CA VAL A 549 -3.36 6.57 -11.99
C VAL A 549 -2.16 6.57 -12.92
N THR A 550 -2.37 6.17 -14.18
CA THR A 550 -1.39 6.25 -15.25
C THR A 550 -1.99 6.97 -16.45
N GLY A 551 -1.17 7.68 -17.21
CA GLY A 551 -1.57 8.28 -18.47
C GLY A 551 -1.12 7.42 -19.65
N LEU A 552 -2.02 7.20 -20.60
CA LEU A 552 -1.69 6.71 -21.94
C LEU A 552 -1.16 7.89 -22.76
N ILE A 553 0.15 7.86 -23.03
CA ILE A 553 0.90 8.89 -23.73
C ILE A 553 1.40 8.37 -25.08
N ARG A 554 1.98 9.27 -25.89
CA ARG A 554 2.79 8.89 -27.05
C ARG A 554 4.26 9.12 -26.73
N THR A 555 5.11 8.17 -27.11
CA THR A 555 6.57 8.30 -27.01
C THR A 555 7.10 9.32 -28.01
N ALA A 556 8.39 9.65 -27.93
CA ALA A 556 9.06 10.50 -28.94
C ALA A 556 8.92 9.94 -30.37
N ASP A 557 8.87 8.62 -30.51
CA ASP A 557 8.67 7.92 -31.78
C ASP A 557 7.19 7.82 -32.20
N GLY A 558 6.28 8.42 -31.42
CA GLY A 558 4.84 8.46 -31.69
C GLY A 558 4.07 7.20 -31.27
N ALA A 559 4.75 6.17 -30.76
CA ALA A 559 4.13 4.92 -30.31
C ALA A 559 3.33 5.12 -29.01
N PRO A 560 2.16 4.47 -28.86
CA PRO A 560 1.42 4.48 -27.59
C PRO A 560 2.24 3.83 -26.47
N ALA A 561 2.30 4.47 -25.30
CA ALA A 561 2.93 3.94 -24.11
C ALA A 561 2.21 4.42 -22.85
N THR A 562 2.36 3.70 -21.74
CA THR A 562 1.91 4.17 -20.44
C THR A 562 3.04 4.96 -19.75
N SER A 563 2.70 6.10 -19.17
CA SER A 563 3.59 6.84 -18.27
C SER A 563 3.76 6.12 -16.92
N ASP A 564 4.83 6.45 -16.19
CA ASP A 564 5.02 5.98 -14.82
C ASP A 564 3.80 6.36 -13.97
N GLY A 565 3.09 5.33 -13.49
CA GLY A 565 1.87 5.51 -12.72
C GLY A 565 2.15 6.16 -11.37
N GLN A 566 1.25 7.03 -10.92
CA GLN A 566 1.27 7.60 -9.58
C GLN A 566 0.24 6.88 -8.72
N ARG A 567 0.61 6.54 -7.48
CA ARG A 567 -0.35 6.09 -6.48
C ARG A 567 -1.14 7.30 -5.99
N VAL A 568 -2.45 7.33 -6.22
CA VAL A 568 -3.30 8.51 -5.93
C VAL A 568 -4.17 8.28 -4.71
N LEU A 569 -4.77 7.09 -4.57
CA LEU A 569 -5.50 6.72 -3.36
C LEU A 569 -4.73 5.63 -2.61
N ALA A 570 -3.95 6.07 -1.62
CA ALA A 570 -3.46 5.20 -0.56
C ALA A 570 -4.21 5.41 0.76
N ARG A 571 -5.08 6.42 0.85
CA ARG A 571 -5.29 7.16 2.09
C ARG A 571 -6.75 7.09 2.49
N LEU A 572 -7.07 6.27 3.47
CA LEU A 572 -8.43 6.10 4.02
C LEU A 572 -8.91 7.30 4.84
N GLY A 573 -8.45 8.52 4.58
CA GLY A 573 -8.94 9.74 5.25
C GLY A 573 -8.82 9.74 6.77
N ALA A 574 -8.07 8.81 7.36
CA ALA A 574 -7.98 8.59 8.79
C ALA A 574 -6.52 8.67 9.25
N ASP A 575 -5.76 9.66 8.77
CA ASP A 575 -4.37 9.86 9.18
C ASP A 575 -4.24 9.90 10.70
N ARG A 576 -5.19 10.52 11.39
CA ARG A 576 -5.22 10.53 12.85
C ARG A 576 -5.29 9.11 13.43
N MET A 577 -6.12 8.23 12.87
CA MET A 577 -6.18 6.83 13.29
C MET A 577 -4.92 6.08 12.87
N LEU A 578 -4.50 6.12 11.61
CA LEU A 578 -3.26 5.49 11.12
C LEU A 578 -2.02 5.90 11.93
N THR A 579 -1.95 7.18 12.33
CA THR A 579 -0.89 7.72 13.18
C THR A 579 -0.98 7.15 14.58
N SER A 580 -2.17 7.12 15.19
CA SER A 580 -2.39 6.47 16.49
C SER A 580 -1.94 5.01 16.49
N LEU A 581 -2.28 4.28 15.44
CA LEU A 581 -1.89 2.89 15.23
C LEU A 581 -0.37 2.74 15.02
N ALA A 582 0.23 3.60 14.21
CA ALA A 582 1.67 3.62 13.97
C ALA A 582 2.45 3.98 15.25
N MET A 583 1.91 4.87 16.09
CA MET A 583 2.48 5.18 17.42
C MET A 583 2.41 3.95 18.32
N GLY A 584 1.25 3.29 18.41
CA GLY A 584 1.09 2.05 19.17
C GLY A 584 2.08 0.97 18.75
N ALA A 585 2.26 0.77 17.44
CA ALA A 585 3.27 -0.15 16.90
C ALA A 585 4.70 0.27 17.24
N THR A 586 5.01 1.57 17.12
CA THR A 586 6.34 2.13 17.46
C THR A 586 6.67 1.99 18.94
N HIS A 587 5.69 2.18 19.84
CA HIS A 587 5.84 1.92 21.28
C HIS A 587 6.20 0.46 21.57
N ARG A 588 5.69 -0.49 20.78
CA ARG A 588 6.01 -1.92 20.90
C ARG A 588 7.27 -2.35 20.13
N LEU A 589 8.00 -1.39 19.54
CA LEU A 589 9.13 -1.64 18.62
C LEU A 589 8.76 -2.49 17.40
N ASP A 590 7.47 -2.55 17.02
CA ASP A 590 7.02 -3.11 15.75
C ASP A 590 7.14 -2.04 14.65
N LEU A 591 8.39 -1.71 14.34
CA LEU A 591 8.76 -0.66 13.39
C LEU A 591 8.33 -0.99 11.96
N ARG A 592 8.05 -2.26 11.68
CA ARG A 592 7.56 -2.73 10.39
C ARG A 592 6.10 -2.41 10.19
N THR A 593 5.27 -2.76 11.17
CA THR A 593 3.85 -2.35 11.16
C THR A 593 3.74 -0.84 11.14
N ALA A 594 4.53 -0.13 11.95
CA ALA A 594 4.56 1.33 11.94
C ALA A 594 4.91 1.92 10.55
N GLN A 595 5.94 1.40 9.89
CA GLN A 595 6.31 1.82 8.53
C GLN A 595 5.20 1.57 7.52
N ARG A 596 4.52 0.42 7.58
CA ARG A 596 3.42 0.12 6.65
C ARG A 596 2.21 1.01 6.84
N LEU A 597 1.85 1.27 8.09
CA LEU A 597 0.78 2.20 8.42
C LEU A 597 1.13 3.62 7.91
N ALA A 598 2.39 4.04 8.07
CA ALA A 598 2.87 5.31 7.54
C ALA A 598 2.92 5.34 5.99
N GLU A 599 3.33 4.27 5.31
CA GLU A 599 3.32 4.12 3.83
C GLU A 599 1.91 4.15 3.21
N ARG A 600 0.88 4.04 4.05
CA ARG A 600 -0.54 4.10 3.68
C ARG A 600 -1.18 5.45 4.04
N GLY A 601 -0.53 6.25 4.88
CA GLY A 601 -1.01 7.57 5.29
C GLY A 601 -0.77 8.68 4.27
N SER A 602 -1.10 9.92 4.66
CA SER A 602 -0.75 11.11 3.88
C SER A 602 0.76 11.35 3.71
N ASP A 603 1.12 12.38 2.94
CA ASP A 603 2.51 12.83 2.83
C ASP A 603 3.06 13.28 4.19
N LEU A 604 2.19 13.70 5.12
CA LEU A 604 2.59 13.99 6.50
C LEU A 604 3.10 12.72 7.18
N LEU A 605 2.38 11.60 7.05
CA LEU A 605 2.82 10.30 7.56
C LEU A 605 4.06 9.77 6.83
N LEU A 606 4.16 9.96 5.50
CA LEU A 606 5.34 9.57 4.73
C LEU A 606 6.62 10.29 5.19
N ARG A 607 6.52 11.54 5.70
CA ARG A 607 7.67 12.27 6.27
C ARG A 607 8.26 11.61 7.53
N VAL A 608 7.51 10.75 8.20
CA VAL A 608 7.97 10.00 9.38
C VAL A 608 8.81 8.78 8.98
N LEU A 609 8.60 8.23 7.78
CA LEU A 609 9.29 7.00 7.32
C LEU A 609 10.82 7.03 7.46
N PRO A 610 11.55 8.12 7.13
CA PRO A 610 12.98 8.18 7.34
C PRO A 610 13.40 7.95 8.80
N LYS A 611 12.63 8.46 9.77
CA LYS A 611 12.89 8.27 11.20
C LYS A 611 12.63 6.82 11.62
N LEU A 612 11.51 6.24 11.20
CA LEU A 612 11.18 4.84 11.47
C LEU A 612 12.22 3.88 10.87
N ARG A 613 12.64 4.13 9.62
CA ARG A 613 13.68 3.34 8.93
C ARG A 613 15.06 3.50 9.57
N ALA A 614 15.40 4.70 10.06
CA ALA A 614 16.64 4.93 10.80
C ALA A 614 16.65 4.16 12.11
N LEU A 615 15.55 4.22 12.87
CA LEU A 615 15.39 3.48 14.12
C LEU A 615 15.46 1.97 13.90
N GLU A 616 14.76 1.43 12.88
CA GLU A 616 14.82 0.01 12.52
C GLU A 616 16.24 -0.42 12.16
N ARG A 617 16.93 0.37 11.32
CA ARG A 617 18.33 0.09 10.94
C ARG A 617 19.26 0.11 12.14
N ASN A 618 19.08 1.02 13.09
CA ASN A 618 19.97 1.11 14.25
C ASN A 618 19.66 0.03 15.30
N LEU A 619 18.40 -0.39 15.41
CA LEU A 619 17.96 -1.46 16.31
C LEU A 619 18.31 -2.86 15.78
N PHE A 620 18.21 -3.10 14.47
CA PHE A 620 18.32 -4.45 13.89
C PHE A 620 19.43 -4.61 12.85
N GLY A 621 19.93 -3.51 12.27
CA GLY A 621 20.90 -3.54 11.17
C GLY A 621 22.32 -3.88 11.60
N LYS A 622 23.18 -4.15 10.62
CA LYS A 622 24.63 -4.33 10.83
C LYS A 622 25.30 -2.98 11.13
N PRO A 623 26.41 -2.96 11.89
CA PRO A 623 27.18 -1.73 12.09
C PRO A 623 27.75 -1.22 10.75
N PRO A 624 27.92 0.11 10.60
CA PRO A 624 28.53 0.67 9.40
C PRO A 624 30.03 0.35 9.36
N GLY A 625 30.42 -0.59 8.52
CA GLY A 625 31.82 -1.00 8.32
C GLY A 625 32.37 -1.94 9.40
N PRO A 626 33.68 -2.24 9.36
CA PRO A 626 34.33 -3.07 10.37
C PRO A 626 34.31 -2.37 11.73
N ALA A 627 33.60 -2.95 12.71
CA ALA A 627 33.44 -2.40 14.05
C ALA A 627 34.35 -3.12 15.07
N SER A 628 34.97 -2.36 15.97
CA SER A 628 35.73 -2.92 17.09
C SER A 628 34.81 -3.65 18.08
N ARG A 629 35.36 -4.58 18.86
CA ARG A 629 34.60 -5.28 19.91
C ARG A 629 33.93 -4.31 20.90
N ALA A 630 34.63 -3.24 21.28
CA ALA A 630 34.08 -2.21 22.17
C ALA A 630 32.87 -1.48 21.53
N SER A 631 32.94 -1.18 20.24
CA SER A 631 31.83 -0.57 19.49
C SER A 631 30.61 -1.50 19.41
N LEU A 632 30.83 -2.79 19.12
CA LEU A 632 29.77 -3.80 19.09
C LEU A 632 29.08 -3.95 20.46
N LEU A 633 29.85 -3.96 21.55
CA LEU A 633 29.31 -3.99 22.91
C LEU A 633 28.54 -2.71 23.25
N GLY A 634 29.01 -1.54 22.82
CA GLY A 634 28.27 -0.28 22.96
C GLY A 634 26.92 -0.30 22.24
N LEU A 635 26.89 -0.75 20.99
CA LEU A 635 25.64 -0.93 20.23
C LEU A 635 24.71 -1.94 20.90
N ALA A 636 25.25 -3.05 21.42
CA ALA A 636 24.48 -4.05 22.14
C ALA A 636 23.79 -3.44 23.37
N ARG A 637 24.52 -2.64 24.17
CA ARG A 637 23.95 -1.95 25.34
C ARG A 637 22.87 -0.94 24.96
N GLN A 638 23.07 -0.17 23.89
CA GLN A 638 22.05 0.75 23.37
C GLN A 638 20.75 0.01 23.00
N ARG A 639 20.86 -1.12 22.28
CA ARG A 639 19.70 -1.92 21.85
C ARG A 639 18.94 -2.49 23.05
N LEU A 640 19.65 -3.10 24.00
CA LEU A 640 19.04 -3.67 25.20
C LEU A 640 18.42 -2.60 26.10
N THR A 641 19.04 -1.42 26.21
CA THR A 641 18.51 -0.28 26.96
C THR A 641 17.20 0.24 26.34
N LEU A 642 17.13 0.37 25.02
CA LEU A 642 15.88 0.72 24.33
C LEU A 642 14.79 -0.34 24.56
N ILE A 643 15.11 -1.63 24.45
CA ILE A 643 14.13 -2.71 24.64
C ILE A 643 13.61 -2.74 26.08
N ALA A 644 14.48 -2.51 27.07
CA ALA A 644 14.07 -2.39 28.47
C ALA A 644 13.10 -1.23 28.66
N HIS A 645 13.38 -0.08 28.03
CA HIS A 645 12.54 1.11 28.09
C HIS A 645 11.16 0.90 27.44
N ALA A 646 11.13 0.38 26.20
CA ALA A 646 9.91 0.29 25.40
C ALA A 646 9.07 -0.96 25.68
N CYS A 647 9.71 -2.11 25.96
CA CYS A 647 9.07 -3.41 26.00
C CYS A 647 9.25 -4.16 27.34
N GLY A 648 9.96 -3.62 28.33
CA GLY A 648 10.31 -4.33 29.58
C GLY A 648 9.13 -5.01 30.29
N ARG A 649 7.93 -4.42 30.17
CA ARG A 649 6.67 -4.94 30.75
C ARG A 649 6.03 -6.10 29.97
N GLN A 650 6.57 -6.48 28.82
CA GLN A 650 6.05 -7.54 27.96
C GLN A 650 7.05 -8.70 27.89
N PRO A 651 6.90 -9.76 28.72
CA PRO A 651 8.04 -10.60 29.02
C PRO A 651 8.65 -11.37 27.85
N LEU A 652 7.79 -12.02 27.08
CA LEU A 652 8.19 -12.82 25.92
C LEU A 652 8.64 -11.94 24.73
N PRO A 653 7.90 -10.88 24.33
CA PRO A 653 8.36 -9.96 23.30
C PRO A 653 9.71 -9.31 23.61
N ALA A 654 9.93 -8.86 24.85
CA ALA A 654 11.18 -8.23 25.27
C ALA A 654 12.37 -9.20 25.15
N ALA A 655 12.22 -10.44 25.64
CA ALA A 655 13.26 -11.45 25.55
C ALA A 655 13.59 -11.81 24.09
N TYR A 656 12.57 -11.93 23.23
CA TYR A 656 12.76 -12.18 21.81
C TYR A 656 13.51 -11.04 21.11
N LEU A 657 13.03 -9.80 21.27
CA LEU A 657 13.67 -8.61 20.70
C LEU A 657 15.12 -8.45 21.19
N ALA A 658 15.40 -8.79 22.45
CA ALA A 658 16.74 -8.74 23.03
C ALA A 658 17.72 -9.64 22.28
N VAL A 659 17.29 -10.85 21.91
CA VAL A 659 18.14 -11.79 21.19
C VAL A 659 18.31 -11.37 19.74
N GLU A 660 17.20 -11.10 19.05
CA GLU A 660 17.21 -10.84 17.61
C GLU A 660 17.80 -9.47 17.25
N SER A 661 17.71 -8.49 18.15
CA SER A 661 18.45 -7.22 17.99
C SER A 661 19.97 -7.40 18.12
N LEU A 662 20.47 -8.50 18.70
CA LEU A 662 21.92 -8.73 18.86
C LEU A 662 22.49 -9.67 17.80
N ARG A 663 21.77 -10.71 17.40
CA ARG A 663 22.25 -11.70 16.42
C ARG A 663 21.35 -11.78 15.17
N PRO A 664 21.92 -12.01 13.97
CA PRO A 664 23.34 -12.14 13.69
C PRO A 664 24.00 -10.77 13.42
N ALA A 665 23.24 -9.67 13.51
CA ALA A 665 23.64 -8.36 13.01
C ALA A 665 24.86 -7.76 13.74
N LEU A 666 24.95 -7.92 15.07
CA LEU A 666 26.14 -7.52 15.85
C LEU A 666 27.06 -8.72 16.13
N PHE A 667 26.48 -9.86 16.50
CA PHE A 667 27.24 -11.04 16.89
C PHE A 667 26.83 -12.27 16.06
N PRO A 668 27.76 -12.87 15.29
CA PRO A 668 27.59 -14.21 14.76
C PRO A 668 27.29 -15.21 15.89
N TRP A 669 26.67 -16.35 15.57
CA TRP A 669 26.21 -17.31 16.59
C TRP A 669 27.31 -17.77 17.55
N SER A 670 28.51 -18.07 17.03
CA SER A 670 29.66 -18.46 17.85
C SER A 670 30.05 -17.38 18.87
N VAL A 671 30.10 -16.12 18.43
CA VAL A 671 30.41 -14.97 19.30
C VAL A 671 29.30 -14.72 20.31
N PHE A 672 28.04 -14.80 19.89
CA PHE A 672 26.88 -14.63 20.77
C PHE A 672 26.86 -15.67 21.90
N LYS A 673 27.24 -16.92 21.61
CA LYS A 673 27.37 -17.98 22.62
C LYS A 673 28.42 -17.61 23.68
N THR A 674 29.60 -17.17 23.26
CA THR A 674 30.65 -16.70 24.18
C THR A 674 30.21 -15.49 25.01
N VAL A 675 29.43 -14.56 24.43
CA VAL A 675 28.87 -13.43 25.19
C VAL A 675 27.84 -13.90 26.22
N CYS A 676 26.95 -14.84 25.87
CA CYS A 676 26.00 -15.45 26.82
C CYS A 676 26.71 -16.25 27.92
N GLU A 677 27.90 -16.79 27.63
CA GLU A 677 28.72 -17.46 28.64
C GLU A 677 29.23 -16.47 29.69
N ALA A 678 29.65 -15.28 29.26
CA ALA A 678 30.14 -14.20 30.11
C ALA A 678 29.03 -13.39 30.82
N VAL A 679 27.81 -13.35 30.25
CA VAL A 679 26.69 -12.55 30.76
C VAL A 679 25.47 -13.47 31.01
N PRO A 680 25.27 -13.98 32.25
CA PRO A 680 24.21 -14.94 32.57
C PRO A 680 22.80 -14.45 32.24
N SER A 681 22.51 -13.18 32.45
CA SER A 681 21.19 -12.61 32.13
C SER A 681 20.86 -12.64 30.63
N LEU A 682 21.86 -12.53 29.74
CA LEU A 682 21.67 -12.75 28.30
C LEU A 682 21.37 -14.22 27.97
N ARG A 683 21.96 -15.16 28.71
CA ARG A 683 21.64 -16.59 28.58
C ARG A 683 20.19 -16.85 28.97
N GLU A 684 19.72 -16.27 30.06
CA GLU A 684 18.33 -16.40 30.50
C GLU A 684 17.35 -15.75 29.53
N LEU A 685 17.65 -14.55 29.02
CA LEU A 685 16.87 -13.93 27.94
C LEU A 685 16.85 -14.81 26.69
N ALA A 686 17.96 -15.45 26.31
CA ALA A 686 18.00 -16.39 25.19
C ALA A 686 17.18 -17.66 25.43
N GLN A 687 17.12 -18.15 26.68
CA GLN A 687 16.24 -19.26 27.05
C GLN A 687 14.77 -18.82 26.98
N ALA A 688 14.42 -17.67 27.55
CA ALA A 688 13.09 -17.06 27.49
C ALA A 688 12.63 -16.83 26.03
N ALA A 689 13.52 -16.34 25.17
CA ALA A 689 13.26 -16.15 23.74
C ALA A 689 12.91 -17.47 23.02
N ASN A 690 13.43 -18.61 23.47
CA ASN A 690 13.06 -19.92 22.91
C ASN A 690 11.64 -20.38 23.30
N HIS A 691 10.98 -19.69 24.22
CA HIS A 691 9.57 -19.93 24.55
C HIS A 691 8.62 -19.08 23.70
N THR A 692 9.13 -18.07 22.96
CA THR A 692 8.31 -17.33 22.01
C THR A 692 8.07 -18.13 20.75
N LEU A 693 6.92 -17.89 20.12
CA LEU A 693 6.51 -18.55 18.87
C LEU A 693 7.35 -18.10 17.68
N HIS A 694 7.99 -16.94 17.79
CA HIS A 694 8.96 -16.39 16.84
C HIS A 694 10.37 -16.97 17.03
N GLY A 695 10.63 -17.66 18.14
CA GLY A 695 11.87 -18.40 18.37
C GLY A 695 11.84 -19.81 17.77
N HIS A 696 12.87 -20.62 18.05
CA HIS A 696 12.92 -22.03 17.65
C HIS A 696 11.90 -22.92 18.40
N ALA A 697 10.90 -22.34 19.07
CA ALA A 697 9.90 -23.07 19.85
C ALA A 697 9.05 -23.99 18.96
N LEU A 698 8.64 -23.52 17.78
CA LEU A 698 7.83 -24.31 16.84
C LEU A 698 8.62 -25.50 16.26
N ASP A 699 9.89 -25.29 15.89
CA ASP A 699 10.83 -26.36 15.51
C ASP A 699 10.96 -27.43 16.63
N LYS A 700 11.01 -27.01 17.89
CA LYS A 700 11.11 -27.92 19.05
C LYS A 700 9.77 -28.61 19.38
N ARG A 701 8.63 -27.96 19.17
CA ARG A 701 7.29 -28.52 19.39
C ARG A 701 6.95 -29.61 18.38
N ALA A 702 7.30 -29.41 17.11
CA ALA A 702 7.15 -30.43 16.06
C ALA A 702 7.90 -31.73 16.41
N ARG A 703 9.00 -31.65 17.16
CA ARG A 703 9.79 -32.82 17.61
C ARG A 703 9.24 -33.53 18.85
N ARG A 704 8.52 -32.84 19.74
CA ARG A 704 8.22 -33.35 21.08
C ARG A 704 6.79 -33.85 21.28
N GLY A 705 5.86 -33.54 20.39
CA GLY A 705 4.45 -33.93 20.53
C GLY A 705 3.78 -33.24 21.73
N HIS A 706 2.78 -32.39 21.48
CA HIS A 706 1.87 -31.81 22.49
C HIS A 706 2.46 -31.26 23.81
N GLY A 707 3.75 -30.90 23.87
CA GLY A 707 4.36 -30.37 25.08
C GLY A 707 3.73 -29.02 25.48
N ARG A 708 3.17 -28.94 26.69
CA ARG A 708 2.67 -27.69 27.28
C ARG A 708 3.78 -26.65 27.33
N ILE A 709 3.47 -25.42 26.91
CA ILE A 709 4.37 -24.28 27.03
C ILE A 709 4.47 -23.95 28.53
N GLN A 710 5.66 -24.07 29.12
CA GLN A 710 5.87 -23.54 30.46
C GLN A 710 5.82 -22.01 30.40
N PRO A 711 5.11 -21.35 31.34
CA PRO A 711 5.13 -19.89 31.45
C PRO A 711 6.57 -19.41 31.69
N CYS A 712 6.98 -18.35 31.00
CA CYS A 712 8.20 -17.65 31.37
C CYS A 712 7.95 -16.92 32.69
N THR A 713 8.63 -17.33 33.77
CA THR A 713 8.54 -16.70 35.10
C THR A 713 9.60 -15.62 35.31
N ALA A 714 10.50 -15.42 34.34
CA ALA A 714 11.57 -14.44 34.44
C ALA A 714 11.03 -13.01 34.27
N ASP A 715 11.55 -12.08 35.07
CA ASP A 715 11.37 -10.63 34.88
C ASP A 715 12.38 -10.13 33.84
N PRO A 716 11.99 -9.93 32.59
CA PRO A 716 12.94 -9.57 31.54
C PRO A 716 13.36 -8.11 31.62
N GLU A 717 12.62 -7.24 32.30
CA GLU A 717 13.08 -5.87 32.55
C GLU A 717 14.31 -5.89 33.46
N ALA A 718 14.28 -6.69 34.53
CA ALA A 718 15.43 -6.93 35.39
C ALA A 718 16.59 -7.57 34.60
N LEU A 719 16.32 -8.63 33.83
CA LEU A 719 17.35 -9.33 33.05
C LEU A 719 18.00 -8.43 31.99
N LEU A 720 17.23 -7.56 31.33
CA LEU A 720 17.76 -6.60 30.35
C LEU A 720 18.70 -5.59 31.02
N ARG A 721 18.31 -5.04 32.17
CA ARG A 721 19.16 -4.11 32.94
C ARG A 721 20.42 -4.79 33.48
N GLU A 722 20.33 -6.05 33.88
CA GLU A 722 21.49 -6.86 34.27
C GLU A 722 22.40 -7.18 33.08
N ALA A 723 21.83 -7.47 31.92
CA ALA A 723 22.59 -7.70 30.69
C ALA A 723 23.36 -6.43 30.29
N VAL A 724 22.74 -5.25 30.35
CA VAL A 724 23.43 -3.97 30.11
C VAL A 724 24.61 -3.77 31.08
N ARG A 725 24.42 -4.08 32.37
CA ARG A 725 25.51 -4.06 33.37
C ARG A 725 26.62 -5.06 33.06
N GLY A 726 26.26 -6.29 32.70
CA GLY A 726 27.21 -7.35 32.33
C GLY A 726 28.02 -7.04 31.06
N LEU A 727 27.50 -6.18 30.18
CA LEU A 727 28.20 -5.66 28.99
C LEU A 727 29.01 -4.38 29.27
N GLY A 728 29.14 -3.95 30.53
CA GLY A 728 29.94 -2.80 30.95
C GLY A 728 29.23 -1.45 30.90
N GLY A 729 27.89 -1.43 31.02
CA GLY A 729 27.09 -0.19 31.17
C GLY A 729 26.44 -0.04 32.55
N PRO A 730 25.54 0.94 32.74
CA PRO A 730 25.12 1.92 31.74
C PRO A 730 26.19 3.00 31.48
N THR A 731 26.20 3.56 30.27
CA THR A 731 27.00 4.71 29.86
C THR A 731 26.10 5.79 29.24
N ARG A 732 26.55 7.05 29.20
CA ARG A 732 25.74 8.17 28.68
C ARG A 732 25.26 7.93 27.23
N THR A 733 26.03 7.20 26.43
CA THR A 733 25.70 6.88 25.04
C THR A 733 24.68 5.75 24.88
N ASP A 734 24.29 5.05 25.97
CA ASP A 734 23.31 3.97 25.89
C ASP A 734 21.88 4.48 25.61
N HIS A 735 21.61 5.77 25.87
CA HIS A 735 20.29 6.40 25.67
C HIS A 735 20.03 6.88 24.22
N VAL A 736 21.03 6.86 23.33
CA VAL A 736 20.90 7.39 21.95
C VAL A 736 19.72 6.76 21.18
N LEU A 737 19.48 5.46 21.36
CA LEU A 737 18.34 4.79 20.70
C LEU A 737 17.00 5.14 21.33
N ILE A 738 16.96 5.47 22.62
CA ILE A 738 15.74 5.99 23.28
C ILE A 738 15.41 7.37 22.71
N GLU A 739 16.39 8.24 22.52
CA GLU A 739 16.19 9.56 21.91
C GLU A 739 15.66 9.44 20.46
N GLN A 740 16.18 8.49 19.68
CA GLN A 740 15.67 8.22 18.33
C GLN A 740 14.25 7.67 18.34
N HIS A 741 13.94 6.77 19.29
CA HIS A 741 12.60 6.22 19.48
C HIS A 741 11.59 7.30 19.85
N GLN A 742 11.93 8.15 20.83
CA GLN A 742 11.11 9.29 21.20
C GLN A 742 10.95 10.27 20.03
N SER A 743 12.01 10.55 19.27
CA SER A 743 11.92 11.42 18.09
C SER A 743 10.99 10.89 16.99
N ALA A 744 10.88 9.56 16.85
CA ALA A 744 9.92 8.95 15.93
C ALA A 744 8.47 9.06 16.46
N ILE A 745 8.28 8.85 17.77
CA ILE A 745 6.98 9.04 18.44
C ILE A 745 6.53 10.49 18.35
N ASP A 746 7.39 11.45 18.67
CA ASP A 746 7.08 12.88 18.61
C ASP A 746 6.72 13.33 17.18
N ALA A 747 7.39 12.75 16.18
CA ALA A 747 7.06 13.01 14.78
C ALA A 747 5.68 12.47 14.40
N LEU A 748 5.32 11.27 14.86
CA LEU A 748 3.98 10.73 14.69
C LEU A 748 2.95 11.58 15.45
N ASP A 749 3.19 11.91 16.72
CA ASP A 749 2.30 12.77 17.51
C ASP A 749 2.09 14.16 16.87
N GLY A 750 3.14 14.72 16.25
CA GLY A 750 3.03 15.92 15.44
C GLY A 750 2.03 15.78 14.30
N VAL A 751 2.08 14.66 13.55
CA VAL A 751 1.08 14.37 12.51
C VAL A 751 -0.31 14.16 13.12
N TYR A 752 -0.42 13.44 14.25
CA TYR A 752 -1.69 13.20 14.93
C TYR A 752 -2.41 14.51 15.27
N ARG A 753 -1.66 15.49 15.79
CA ARG A 753 -2.16 16.82 16.12
C ARG A 753 -2.49 17.67 14.89
N GLU A 754 -1.78 17.49 13.78
CA GLU A 754 -2.05 18.21 12.54
C GLU A 754 -3.24 17.64 11.74
N SER A 755 -3.58 16.36 11.98
CA SER A 755 -4.67 15.64 11.32
C SER A 755 -6.00 15.68 12.09
N GLY A 756 -6.02 16.25 13.31
CA GLY A 756 -7.23 16.46 14.12
C GLY A 756 -7.61 17.93 14.13
#